data_AF-A0A9X3D5Y8-F1
#
_entry.id   AF-A0A9X3D5Y8-F1
#
_cell.length_a   1.000
_cell.length_b   1.000
_cell.length_c   1.000
_cell.angle_alpha   90.00
_cell.angle_beta   90.00
_cell.angle_gamma   90.00
#
_symmetry.space_group_name_H-M   'P 1'
#
loop_
_entity.id
_entity.type
_entity.pdbx_description
1 polymer ?
#
loop_
_entity_poly.entity_id
_entity_poly.type
_entity_poly.pdbx_seq_one_letter_code
_entity_poly.pdbx_strand_id
1 'polypeptide(L)'
;MSDRDRTPRRDAGQRRDGGDRRDGGARRDGAPRREAAQDRYGRQGASRRDGGNRGSARSDRGTRGTGSAGRPDEPALPEDVAASDLDSEVRRDLLTLDKTNAENVARHLVMVTRLLADDPAAALLHARAARRRAGRVGLVRETLGIAAYSAGEWQEAVSELRAARRITGNPGLLPLIADAERGLGRPSRAIEIARSDDGQALTGEDRTEMRIVESGARIDLGEADKAVVTLQNEDLSPGRAGTPVARLYYAYASALLAADRADDAVTWFMNAAAADVEDVTDAELRLVALAEGDPGDQPDVQTVKEPSDSDRVGGGEVEREAVVSRQGDLMTPESHAGELGETVVTNESAAAEPDVAADMRVAAAAGPVDQPATEGVSEPSGSQPAADSLVARYDALLLDLDGTVYAGHRALPGARETLGEIDTARFFVTNNASRRPAEVVDHLTDLGFEATSGQVVTSAQSAARLLAEHLAPGSRALVIGTDGLAQEVREVGIAVTRSAADRPAAVIQGHSPQTGWAELSEAALAIDAGALWIACNTDATLPSERGKLVGNGSMVAAVANATGKQPLVAGKPAAPLMADAIARSRATRPLVVGDRLDTDIEGAHAVGLDSVLVLTGVSSATDLLNAPPEQRPTYVVGNLTDLFAAADTVRIGAHDGWDVAINGTVVTVRSTGRGEPRSVLPALAWAVWSAADEGALDLSELSVTSPDSDVLSVLEAVGVKAVR
;
A
#
# COMPACT_ATOMS: atom_id res chain seq x y z
N MET A 1 -0.63 -48.16 76.44
CA MET A 1 -1.15 -46.86 76.96
C MET A 1 -1.51 -45.99 75.76
N SER A 2 -2.28 -44.91 76.00
CA SER A 2 -2.86 -44.00 75.00
C SER A 2 -1.93 -43.64 73.83
N ASP A 3 -2.28 -43.76 72.54
CA ASP A 3 -3.43 -43.20 71.80
C ASP A 3 -3.11 -41.78 71.25
N ARG A 4 -3.25 -41.58 69.92
CA ARG A 4 -3.10 -40.30 69.19
C ARG A 4 -3.85 -40.29 67.85
N ASP A 5 -4.64 -39.24 67.68
CA ASP A 5 -4.95 -38.48 66.46
C ASP A 5 -5.45 -39.20 65.19
N ARG A 6 -6.78 -39.18 65.08
CA ARG A 6 -7.56 -39.09 63.82
C ARG A 6 -7.40 -37.69 63.21
N THR A 7 -7.53 -37.40 61.91
CA THR A 7 -7.83 -38.18 60.69
C THR A 7 -7.55 -37.31 59.45
N PRO A 8 -7.32 -37.91 58.27
CA PRO A 8 -7.68 -37.21 57.02
C PRO A 8 -8.28 -38.07 55.88
N ARG A 9 -9.24 -37.46 55.16
CA ARG A 9 -9.47 -37.51 53.69
C ARG A 9 -9.93 -38.79 52.95
N ARG A 10 -10.55 -38.51 51.79
CA ARG A 10 -10.90 -39.32 50.59
C ARG A 10 -12.01 -40.36 50.78
N ASP A 11 -13.15 -40.31 50.07
CA ASP A 11 -13.41 -40.16 48.62
C ASP A 11 -13.14 -41.45 47.81
N ALA A 12 -14.24 -42.13 47.42
CA ALA A 12 -14.32 -43.00 46.24
C ALA A 12 -15.79 -43.46 45.98
N GLY A 13 -16.29 -43.25 44.76
CA GLY A 13 -16.94 -44.34 44.00
C GLY A 13 -18.47 -44.44 43.86
N GLN A 14 -18.88 -44.33 42.60
CA GLN A 14 -19.77 -45.27 41.86
C GLN A 14 -21.31 -45.24 41.95
N ARG A 15 -21.87 -45.46 40.74
CA ARG A 15 -23.17 -46.07 40.34
C ARG A 15 -24.43 -45.19 40.22
N ARG A 16 -25.14 -45.48 39.11
CA ARG A 16 -26.53 -45.11 38.78
C ARG A 16 -27.42 -46.32 39.12
N ASP A 17 -28.72 -46.10 39.32
CA ASP A 17 -29.78 -46.93 38.70
C ASP A 17 -31.21 -46.39 38.92
N GLY A 18 -32.09 -46.61 37.94
CA GLY A 18 -33.57 -46.72 38.03
C GLY A 18 -34.44 -45.53 38.51
N GLY A 19 -35.66 -45.38 37.95
CA GLY A 19 -36.70 -44.51 38.56
C GLY A 19 -37.83 -43.99 37.64
N ASP A 20 -38.83 -44.83 37.37
CA ASP A 20 -40.01 -44.57 36.51
C ASP A 20 -40.97 -43.39 36.91
N ARG A 21 -41.53 -42.73 35.88
CA ARG A 21 -42.95 -42.30 35.69
C ARG A 21 -43.70 -41.29 36.62
N ARG A 22 -44.21 -40.22 35.95
CA ARG A 22 -45.60 -39.66 36.02
C ARG A 22 -46.00 -38.92 37.33
N ASP A 23 -47.08 -38.13 37.43
CA ASP A 23 -48.20 -37.81 36.51
C ASP A 23 -48.78 -36.38 36.72
N GLY A 24 -49.64 -35.91 35.80
CA GLY A 24 -50.61 -34.80 35.98
C GLY A 24 -50.14 -33.32 35.90
N GLY A 25 -50.95 -32.34 35.46
CA GLY A 25 -52.17 -32.47 34.63
C GLY A 25 -53.34 -31.47 34.80
N ALA A 26 -53.21 -30.17 34.51
CA ALA A 26 -54.31 -29.21 34.23
C ALA A 26 -53.74 -27.95 33.53
N ARG A 27 -54.28 -27.26 32.49
CA ARG A 27 -55.65 -27.00 31.95
C ARG A 27 -56.48 -26.08 32.88
N ARG A 28 -57.24 -25.06 32.44
CA ARG A 28 -57.73 -24.56 31.11
C ARG A 28 -58.02 -23.04 31.27
N ASP A 29 -58.32 -22.19 30.28
CA ASP A 29 -58.54 -22.25 28.81
C ASP A 29 -57.97 -20.92 28.20
N GLY A 30 -58.29 -20.37 27.01
CA GLY A 30 -59.23 -20.75 25.93
C GLY A 30 -58.96 -20.02 24.60
N ALA A 31 -59.79 -20.31 23.59
CA ALA A 31 -59.57 -20.02 22.16
C ALA A 31 -60.74 -19.15 21.58
N PRO A 32 -60.95 -18.89 20.25
CA PRO A 32 -60.41 -19.62 19.07
C PRO A 32 -60.09 -18.83 17.77
N ARG A 33 -59.54 -19.59 16.80
CA ARG A 33 -59.32 -19.33 15.34
C ARG A 33 -58.01 -18.58 14.97
N ARG A 34 -57.41 -18.78 13.78
CA ARG A 34 -57.76 -19.66 12.63
C ARG A 34 -56.53 -20.25 11.88
N GLU A 35 -56.84 -21.14 10.94
CA GLU A 35 -56.13 -21.63 9.74
C GLU A 35 -55.17 -20.64 9.03
N ALA A 36 -54.17 -21.07 8.23
CA ALA A 36 -53.56 -22.40 7.95
C ALA A 36 -52.39 -22.22 6.93
N ALA A 37 -51.61 -23.22 6.49
CA ALA A 37 -50.92 -24.37 7.12
C ALA A 37 -50.17 -25.17 6.02
N GLN A 38 -48.97 -25.71 6.26
CA GLN A 38 -48.26 -26.61 5.31
C GLN A 38 -47.28 -27.57 6.02
N ASP A 39 -47.39 -28.87 5.73
CA ASP A 39 -46.40 -29.93 6.04
C ASP A 39 -45.61 -30.24 4.74
N ARG A 40 -44.28 -30.44 4.72
CA ARG A 40 -43.44 -31.46 5.40
C ARG A 40 -43.65 -32.88 4.85
N TYR A 41 -42.64 -33.42 4.16
CA TYR A 41 -41.98 -34.72 4.41
C TYR A 41 -41.11 -35.15 3.21
N GLY A 42 -40.15 -36.03 3.45
CA GLY A 42 -39.42 -36.81 2.45
C GLY A 42 -38.62 -37.92 3.13
N ARG A 43 -38.15 -38.95 2.39
CA ARG A 43 -37.01 -39.86 2.69
C ARG A 43 -36.90 -41.02 1.68
N GLN A 44 -35.65 -41.42 1.39
CA GLN A 44 -35.09 -42.70 0.86
C GLN A 44 -36.07 -43.90 0.68
N GLY A 45 -36.01 -44.77 -0.36
CA GLY A 45 -35.13 -44.89 -1.54
C GLY A 45 -34.24 -46.16 -1.55
N ALA A 46 -34.41 -47.11 -2.50
CA ALA A 46 -33.46 -48.21 -2.79
C ALA A 46 -33.70 -49.04 -4.09
N SER A 47 -32.58 -49.45 -4.72
CA SER A 47 -32.29 -50.74 -5.41
C SER A 47 -32.79 -51.15 -6.83
N ARG A 48 -31.81 -51.16 -7.77
CA ARG A 48 -31.28 -52.32 -8.57
C ARG A 48 -31.89 -52.76 -9.94
N ARG A 49 -30.93 -53.08 -10.84
CA ARG A 49 -30.91 -53.97 -12.04
C ARG A 49 -31.45 -53.48 -13.40
N ASP A 50 -30.50 -53.06 -14.26
CA ASP A 50 -29.95 -53.82 -15.42
C ASP A 50 -30.91 -54.40 -16.50
N GLY A 51 -30.50 -54.25 -17.77
CA GLY A 51 -31.21 -54.72 -18.98
C GLY A 51 -31.23 -53.72 -20.14
N GLY A 52 -30.13 -53.56 -20.88
CA GLY A 52 -30.02 -52.61 -22.02
C GLY A 52 -30.52 -53.15 -23.38
N ASN A 53 -30.26 -52.40 -24.48
CA ASN A 53 -29.89 -52.92 -25.83
C ASN A 53 -30.04 -51.89 -27.01
N ARG A 54 -28.97 -51.71 -27.83
CA ARG A 54 -28.90 -51.18 -29.23
C ARG A 54 -29.33 -49.72 -29.56
N GLY A 55 -28.51 -49.01 -30.35
CA GLY A 55 -28.85 -47.68 -30.92
C GLY A 55 -27.75 -46.93 -31.70
N SER A 56 -27.12 -47.57 -32.69
CA SER A 56 -26.04 -47.07 -33.58
C SER A 56 -26.01 -45.57 -33.97
N ALA A 57 -24.84 -44.93 -33.84
CA ALA A 57 -24.18 -44.17 -34.93
C ALA A 57 -22.68 -43.93 -34.63
N ARG A 58 -21.85 -43.73 -35.68
CA ARG A 58 -20.46 -43.21 -35.61
C ARG A 58 -20.35 -41.95 -36.46
N SER A 59 -19.65 -40.93 -35.98
CA SER A 59 -19.11 -39.83 -36.76
C SER A 59 -17.82 -39.31 -36.12
N ASP A 60 -16.97 -38.66 -36.93
CA ASP A 60 -15.55 -38.41 -36.68
C ASP A 60 -15.11 -37.89 -35.30
N ARG A 61 -13.93 -38.37 -34.87
CA ARG A 61 -13.07 -37.65 -33.92
C ARG A 61 -12.03 -36.83 -34.68
N GLY A 62 -12.44 -35.64 -35.13
CA GLY A 62 -11.48 -34.59 -35.45
C GLY A 62 -10.79 -34.09 -34.18
N THR A 63 -9.45 -34.07 -34.16
CA THR A 63 -8.68 -33.68 -32.99
C THR A 63 -8.89 -32.20 -32.66
N ARG A 64 -9.52 -31.90 -31.51
CA ARG A 64 -9.43 -30.59 -30.86
C ARG A 64 -8.53 -30.71 -29.64
N GLY A 65 -7.50 -29.86 -29.57
CA GLY A 65 -6.61 -29.79 -28.43
C GLY A 65 -7.36 -29.37 -27.16
N THR A 66 -7.05 -30.00 -26.03
CA THR A 66 -7.64 -29.68 -24.74
C THR A 66 -6.97 -28.46 -24.11
N GLY A 67 -7.15 -27.30 -24.75
CA GLY A 67 -6.90 -26.02 -24.09
C GLY A 67 -7.85 -25.90 -22.90
N SER A 68 -7.30 -25.97 -21.68
CA SER A 68 -8.08 -25.75 -20.47
C SER A 68 -8.37 -24.26 -20.36
N ALA A 69 -9.53 -23.83 -20.88
CA ALA A 69 -10.02 -22.47 -20.68
C ALA A 69 -9.97 -22.13 -19.18
N GLY A 70 -9.27 -21.05 -18.84
CA GLY A 70 -9.07 -20.61 -17.47
C GLY A 70 -10.40 -20.34 -16.77
N ARG A 71 -10.43 -20.52 -15.45
CA ARG A 71 -11.54 -19.96 -14.65
C ARG A 71 -11.39 -18.43 -14.64
N PRO A 72 -12.49 -17.65 -14.69
CA PRO A 72 -12.39 -16.18 -14.80
C PRO A 72 -11.53 -15.53 -13.72
N ASP A 73 -11.58 -16.04 -12.48
CA ASP A 73 -10.94 -15.45 -11.30
C ASP A 73 -9.54 -16.05 -11.02
N GLU A 74 -8.78 -16.35 -12.08
CA GLU A 74 -7.52 -17.09 -11.99
C GLU A 74 -6.39 -16.42 -12.79
N PRO A 75 -5.23 -16.13 -12.17
CA PRO A 75 -4.12 -15.52 -12.88
C PRO A 75 -3.59 -16.48 -13.95
N ALA A 76 -3.28 -15.92 -15.12
CA ALA A 76 -2.73 -16.67 -16.24
C ALA A 76 -1.39 -17.32 -15.87
N LEU A 77 -1.12 -18.52 -16.41
CA LEU A 77 0.17 -19.19 -16.27
C LEU A 77 0.98 -18.98 -17.56
N PRO A 78 2.08 -18.20 -17.54
CA PRO A 78 2.96 -18.00 -18.68
C PRO A 78 3.44 -19.32 -19.32
N GLU A 79 3.63 -19.34 -20.64
CA GLU A 79 3.95 -20.57 -21.38
C GLU A 79 5.36 -21.11 -21.09
N ASP A 80 6.28 -20.27 -20.62
CA ASP A 80 7.64 -20.63 -20.20
C ASP A 80 7.69 -21.33 -18.82
N VAL A 81 6.63 -21.23 -18.02
CA VAL A 81 6.57 -21.80 -16.66
C VAL A 81 6.19 -23.27 -16.74
N ALA A 82 7.08 -24.17 -16.31
CA ALA A 82 6.84 -25.60 -16.34
C ALA A 82 6.86 -26.23 -14.93
N ALA A 83 6.17 -27.38 -14.74
CA ALA A 83 6.18 -28.08 -13.45
C ALA A 83 7.56 -28.68 -13.09
N SER A 84 8.48 -28.74 -14.06
CA SER A 84 9.90 -29.07 -13.86
C SER A 84 10.63 -28.07 -12.98
N ASP A 85 10.23 -26.79 -13.04
CA ASP A 85 10.95 -25.66 -12.44
C ASP A 85 10.73 -25.61 -10.91
N LEU A 86 9.65 -26.25 -10.44
CA LEU A 86 9.41 -26.51 -9.03
C LEU A 86 10.38 -27.58 -8.52
N ASP A 87 10.90 -27.43 -7.31
CA ASP A 87 11.84 -28.40 -6.73
C ASP A 87 11.31 -29.86 -6.76
N SER A 88 12.23 -30.81 -6.91
CA SER A 88 11.96 -32.22 -7.10
C SER A 88 11.34 -32.93 -5.89
N GLU A 89 11.53 -32.42 -4.67
CA GLU A 89 10.94 -32.93 -3.43
C GLU A 89 9.56 -32.28 -3.21
N VAL A 90 9.47 -30.96 -3.40
CA VAL A 90 8.22 -30.19 -3.42
C VAL A 90 7.20 -30.78 -4.42
N ARG A 91 7.67 -31.29 -5.56
CA ARG A 91 6.85 -31.97 -6.57
C ARG A 91 6.35 -33.36 -6.14
N ARG A 92 6.93 -34.01 -5.11
CA ARG A 92 6.49 -35.33 -4.61
C ARG A 92 5.17 -35.26 -3.85
N ASP A 93 4.95 -34.20 -3.08
CA ASP A 93 3.68 -34.00 -2.34
C ASP A 93 2.47 -33.89 -3.27
N LEU A 94 2.71 -33.37 -4.48
CA LEU A 94 1.70 -33.24 -5.54
C LEU A 94 1.35 -34.57 -6.23
N LEU A 95 2.10 -35.66 -5.99
CA LEU A 95 1.80 -37.01 -6.54
C LEU A 95 0.50 -37.61 -5.96
N THR A 96 -0.08 -36.98 -4.95
CA THR A 96 -1.41 -37.31 -4.40
C THR A 96 -2.58 -36.81 -5.28
N LEU A 97 -2.29 -35.96 -6.27
CA LEU A 97 -3.25 -35.41 -7.24
C LEU A 97 -3.21 -36.20 -8.55
N ASP A 98 -4.22 -36.04 -9.43
CA ASP A 98 -4.10 -36.52 -10.80
C ASP A 98 -3.03 -35.73 -11.57
N LYS A 99 -2.44 -36.35 -12.61
CA LYS A 99 -1.30 -35.76 -13.35
C LYS A 99 -1.60 -34.36 -13.89
N THR A 100 -2.79 -34.10 -14.40
CA THR A 100 -3.13 -32.81 -15.02
C THR A 100 -3.35 -31.73 -13.97
N ASN A 101 -3.95 -32.06 -12.83
CA ASN A 101 -4.08 -31.13 -11.72
C ASN A 101 -2.74 -30.87 -11.02
N ALA A 102 -1.90 -31.90 -10.85
CA ALA A 102 -0.53 -31.77 -10.31
C ALA A 102 0.33 -30.82 -11.14
N GLU A 103 0.31 -30.96 -12.47
CA GLU A 103 1.05 -30.08 -13.40
C GLU A 103 0.65 -28.60 -13.23
N ASN A 104 -0.66 -28.32 -13.22
CA ASN A 104 -1.15 -26.94 -13.09
C ASN A 104 -0.91 -26.37 -11.68
N VAL A 105 -1.05 -27.16 -10.62
CA VAL A 105 -0.70 -26.74 -9.25
C VAL A 105 0.78 -26.42 -9.16
N ALA A 106 1.65 -27.26 -9.72
CA ALA A 106 3.08 -27.02 -9.71
C ALA A 106 3.45 -25.71 -10.43
N ARG A 107 2.88 -25.45 -11.62
CA ARG A 107 3.09 -24.19 -12.34
C ARG A 107 2.62 -22.96 -11.54
N HIS A 108 1.52 -23.04 -10.79
CA HIS A 108 1.15 -21.96 -9.87
C HIS A 108 2.13 -21.81 -8.72
N LEU A 109 2.65 -22.89 -8.12
CA LEU A 109 3.65 -22.80 -7.04
C LEU A 109 4.97 -22.20 -7.54
N VAL A 110 5.41 -22.51 -8.77
CA VAL A 110 6.56 -21.84 -9.41
C VAL A 110 6.32 -20.33 -9.51
N MET A 111 5.12 -19.91 -9.92
CA MET A 111 4.78 -18.49 -9.96
C MET A 111 4.74 -17.84 -8.57
N VAL A 112 4.39 -18.57 -7.50
CA VAL A 112 4.59 -18.03 -6.14
C VAL A 112 6.08 -17.80 -5.89
N THR A 113 6.94 -18.80 -6.12
CA THR A 113 8.40 -18.67 -5.90
C THR A 113 9.03 -17.55 -6.74
N ARG A 114 8.57 -17.35 -7.98
CA ARG A 114 9.06 -16.26 -8.87
C ARG A 114 8.56 -14.87 -8.48
N LEU A 115 7.50 -14.74 -7.67
CA LEU A 115 6.85 -13.45 -7.36
C LEU A 115 6.90 -13.07 -5.87
N LEU A 116 7.24 -13.99 -4.96
CA LEU A 116 7.04 -13.79 -3.52
C LEU A 116 7.81 -12.61 -2.92
N ALA A 117 8.92 -12.20 -3.54
CA ALA A 117 9.69 -11.01 -3.16
C ALA A 117 9.15 -9.74 -3.85
N ASP A 118 9.00 -9.77 -5.18
CA ASP A 118 8.73 -8.58 -5.99
C ASP A 118 7.24 -8.18 -6.04
N ASP A 119 6.33 -9.15 -6.02
CA ASP A 119 4.88 -8.95 -6.01
C ASP A 119 4.19 -10.04 -5.15
N PRO A 120 4.18 -9.86 -3.81
CA PRO A 120 3.45 -10.74 -2.90
C PRO A 120 1.95 -10.86 -3.21
N ALA A 121 1.33 -9.84 -3.82
CA ALA A 121 -0.10 -9.83 -4.11
C ALA A 121 -0.46 -10.76 -5.27
N ALA A 122 0.29 -10.74 -6.38
CA ALA A 122 0.16 -11.73 -7.44
C ALA A 122 0.61 -13.11 -6.99
N ALA A 123 1.70 -13.22 -6.20
CA ALA A 123 2.11 -14.49 -5.59
C ALA A 123 0.95 -15.12 -4.79
N LEU A 124 0.23 -14.32 -4.00
CA LEU A 124 -0.98 -14.73 -3.28
C LEU A 124 -2.13 -15.15 -4.23
N LEU A 125 -2.33 -14.49 -5.38
CA LEU A 125 -3.32 -14.94 -6.37
C LEU A 125 -2.98 -16.32 -6.96
N HIS A 126 -1.70 -16.59 -7.28
CA HIS A 126 -1.26 -17.91 -7.73
C HIS A 126 -1.39 -18.96 -6.61
N ALA A 127 -1.06 -18.63 -5.36
CA ALA A 127 -1.23 -19.53 -4.22
C ALA A 127 -2.72 -19.84 -3.95
N ARG A 128 -3.61 -18.84 -4.04
CA ARG A 128 -5.07 -19.02 -3.97
C ARG A 128 -5.56 -19.94 -5.09
N ALA A 129 -5.06 -19.80 -6.32
CA ALA A 129 -5.39 -20.68 -7.46
C ALA A 129 -4.91 -22.13 -7.28
N ALA A 130 -3.72 -22.34 -6.70
CA ALA A 130 -3.23 -23.65 -6.29
C ALA A 130 -4.11 -24.28 -5.19
N ARG A 131 -4.46 -23.51 -4.15
CA ARG A 131 -5.32 -23.97 -3.05
C ARG A 131 -6.75 -24.31 -3.49
N ARG A 132 -7.30 -23.64 -4.51
CA ARG A 132 -8.58 -24.01 -5.15
C ARG A 132 -8.54 -25.38 -5.87
N ARG A 133 -7.35 -25.89 -6.21
CA ARG A 133 -7.13 -27.20 -6.84
C ARG A 133 -6.70 -28.29 -5.85
N ALA A 134 -5.92 -27.93 -4.84
CA ALA A 134 -5.17 -28.86 -3.99
C ALA A 134 -5.27 -28.54 -2.48
N GLY A 135 -6.36 -27.91 -2.02
CA GLY A 135 -6.58 -27.50 -0.62
C GLY A 135 -6.67 -28.61 0.45
N ARG A 136 -6.13 -29.81 0.19
CA ARG A 136 -5.85 -30.87 1.17
C ARG A 136 -4.34 -31.19 1.29
N VAL A 137 -3.51 -30.70 0.37
CA VAL A 137 -2.04 -30.83 0.44
C VAL A 137 -1.51 -29.82 1.45
N GLY A 138 -0.65 -30.27 2.37
CA GLY A 138 -0.07 -29.42 3.43
C GLY A 138 0.74 -28.27 2.86
N LEU A 139 1.76 -28.60 2.06
CA LEU A 139 2.58 -27.69 1.27
C LEU A 139 1.79 -26.57 0.57
N VAL A 140 0.68 -26.88 -0.13
CA VAL A 140 -0.11 -25.87 -0.86
C VAL A 140 -0.79 -24.86 0.08
N ARG A 141 -1.11 -25.26 1.32
CA ARG A 141 -1.61 -24.36 2.36
C ARG A 141 -0.48 -23.59 3.04
N GLU A 142 0.70 -24.20 3.13
CA GLU A 142 1.93 -23.58 3.63
C GLU A 142 2.35 -22.42 2.71
N THR A 143 2.46 -22.68 1.42
CA THR A 143 2.71 -21.67 0.38
C THR A 143 1.65 -20.57 0.35
N LEU A 144 0.36 -20.90 0.51
CA LEU A 144 -0.69 -19.89 0.63
C LEU A 144 -0.57 -19.07 1.92
N GLY A 145 -0.22 -19.70 3.04
CA GLY A 145 -0.01 -19.02 4.31
C GLY A 145 1.17 -18.04 4.26
N ILE A 146 2.27 -18.44 3.61
CA ILE A 146 3.45 -17.60 3.40
C ILE A 146 3.14 -16.45 2.42
N ALA A 147 2.50 -16.73 1.28
CA ALA A 147 2.13 -15.67 0.33
C ALA A 147 1.11 -14.67 0.93
N ALA A 148 0.18 -15.15 1.77
CA ALA A 148 -0.74 -14.27 2.50
C ALA A 148 -0.03 -13.45 3.59
N TYR A 149 1.02 -14.00 4.21
CA TYR A 149 1.86 -13.28 5.16
C TYR A 149 2.63 -12.15 4.46
N SER A 150 3.36 -12.45 3.38
CA SER A 150 4.12 -11.45 2.61
C SER A 150 3.23 -10.35 2.00
N ALA A 151 1.96 -10.65 1.72
CA ALA A 151 0.98 -9.68 1.21
C ALA A 151 0.20 -8.91 2.30
N GLY A 152 0.54 -9.07 3.59
CA GLY A 152 -0.14 -8.41 4.71
C GLY A 152 -1.58 -8.89 4.98
N GLU A 153 -2.02 -9.99 4.36
CA GLU A 153 -3.36 -10.56 4.48
C GLU A 153 -3.43 -11.49 5.71
N TRP A 154 -3.06 -10.94 6.87
CA TRP A 154 -2.76 -11.65 8.12
C TRP A 154 -3.83 -12.67 8.54
N GLN A 155 -5.11 -12.35 8.35
CA GLN A 155 -6.22 -13.23 8.74
C GLN A 155 -6.33 -14.48 7.83
N GLU A 156 -5.90 -14.44 6.56
CA GLU A 156 -5.74 -15.64 5.73
C GLU A 156 -4.44 -16.38 6.09
N ALA A 157 -3.33 -15.65 6.31
CA ALA A 157 -2.05 -16.21 6.72
C ALA A 157 -2.17 -17.09 7.99
N VAL A 158 -2.68 -16.52 9.09
CA VAL A 158 -2.94 -17.26 10.35
C VAL A 158 -3.86 -18.47 10.12
N SER A 159 -4.87 -18.36 9.25
CA SER A 159 -5.82 -19.44 9.00
C SER A 159 -5.18 -20.62 8.27
N GLU A 160 -4.38 -20.32 7.25
CA GLU A 160 -3.80 -21.31 6.33
C GLU A 160 -2.49 -21.90 6.86
N LEU A 161 -1.61 -21.11 7.50
CA LEU A 161 -0.44 -21.63 8.22
C LEU A 161 -0.86 -22.58 9.36
N ARG A 162 -1.91 -22.24 10.12
CA ARG A 162 -2.49 -23.17 11.11
C ARG A 162 -3.12 -24.41 10.48
N ALA A 163 -3.57 -24.34 9.22
CA ALA A 163 -4.09 -25.49 8.50
C ALA A 163 -2.96 -26.38 7.95
N ALA A 164 -1.87 -25.77 7.45
CA ALA A 164 -0.64 -26.44 7.04
C ALA A 164 -0.02 -27.21 8.21
N ARG A 165 0.25 -26.55 9.35
CA ARG A 165 0.80 -27.19 10.57
C ARG A 165 -0.06 -28.35 11.08
N ARG A 166 -1.39 -28.31 10.95
CA ARG A 166 -2.28 -29.43 11.29
C ARG A 166 -2.19 -30.64 10.35
N ILE A 167 -1.57 -30.48 9.18
CA ILE A 167 -1.37 -31.52 8.16
C ILE A 167 0.09 -32.01 8.16
N THR A 168 1.05 -31.09 8.19
CA THR A 168 2.50 -31.39 8.12
C THR A 168 3.12 -31.67 9.48
N GLY A 169 2.55 -31.15 10.56
CA GLY A 169 3.14 -31.17 11.90
C GLY A 169 4.31 -30.20 12.09
N ASN A 170 4.67 -29.40 11.07
CA ASN A 170 5.85 -28.54 11.08
C ASN A 170 5.75 -27.43 12.17
N PRO A 171 6.63 -27.42 13.20
CA PRO A 171 6.63 -26.37 14.22
C PRO A 171 7.30 -25.08 13.73
N GLY A 172 8.15 -25.11 12.69
CA GLY A 172 8.81 -23.92 12.13
C GLY A 172 7.86 -22.90 11.50
N LEU A 173 6.57 -23.24 11.36
CA LEU A 173 5.52 -22.28 10.99
C LEU A 173 5.05 -21.40 12.17
N LEU A 174 5.48 -21.69 13.40
CA LEU A 174 5.04 -20.98 14.58
C LEU A 174 5.45 -19.49 14.64
N PRO A 175 6.68 -19.07 14.24
CA PRO A 175 7.04 -17.65 14.21
C PRO A 175 6.10 -16.84 13.31
N LEU A 176 5.86 -17.28 12.07
CA LEU A 176 4.92 -16.59 11.15
C LEU A 176 3.47 -16.61 11.66
N ILE A 177 3.03 -17.68 12.35
CA ILE A 177 1.69 -17.72 12.98
C ILE A 177 1.58 -16.76 14.18
N ALA A 178 2.68 -16.53 14.90
CA ALA A 178 2.73 -15.58 16.01
C ALA A 178 2.82 -14.13 15.50
N ASP A 179 3.67 -13.88 14.51
CA ASP A 179 3.84 -12.56 13.88
C ASP A 179 2.55 -12.09 13.19
N ALA A 180 1.88 -12.98 12.44
CA ALA A 180 0.59 -12.66 11.84
C ALA A 180 -0.57 -12.52 12.85
N GLU A 181 -0.43 -12.97 14.11
CA GLU A 181 -1.35 -12.56 15.19
C GLU A 181 -0.95 -11.20 15.79
N ARG A 182 0.34 -10.85 15.82
CA ARG A 182 0.81 -9.48 16.15
C ARG A 182 0.25 -8.47 15.14
N GLY A 183 0.37 -8.73 13.85
CA GLY A 183 -0.22 -7.94 12.75
C GLY A 183 -1.76 -7.86 12.75
N LEU A 184 -2.45 -8.72 13.51
CA LEU A 184 -3.90 -8.62 13.77
C LEU A 184 -4.24 -7.82 15.05
N GLY A 185 -3.27 -7.09 15.62
CA GLY A 185 -3.43 -6.35 16.87
C GLY A 185 -3.53 -7.26 18.10
N ARG A 186 -2.88 -8.43 18.08
CA ARG A 186 -2.92 -9.42 19.19
C ARG A 186 -1.51 -9.84 19.65
N PRO A 187 -0.62 -8.90 20.03
CA PRO A 187 0.73 -9.21 20.49
C PRO A 187 0.77 -10.20 21.67
N SER A 188 -0.18 -10.11 22.60
CA SER A 188 -0.34 -11.08 23.70
C SER A 188 -0.48 -12.53 23.21
N ARG A 189 -1.14 -12.75 22.06
CA ARG A 189 -1.31 -14.07 21.44
C ARG A 189 -0.01 -14.59 20.81
N ALA A 190 0.86 -13.71 20.31
CA ALA A 190 2.20 -14.09 19.85
C ALA A 190 3.05 -14.62 21.02
N ILE A 191 3.01 -13.93 22.17
CA ILE A 191 3.71 -14.36 23.40
C ILE A 191 3.13 -15.69 23.94
N GLU A 192 1.82 -15.91 23.89
CA GLU A 192 1.21 -17.21 24.22
C GLU A 192 1.70 -18.35 23.31
N ILE A 193 1.94 -18.06 22.02
CA ILE A 193 2.46 -19.04 21.06
C ILE A 193 3.93 -19.35 21.36
N ALA A 194 4.76 -18.33 21.57
CA ALA A 194 6.18 -18.49 21.95
C ALA A 194 6.36 -19.33 23.23
N ARG A 195 5.44 -19.18 24.19
CA ARG A 195 5.46 -19.91 25.47
C ARG A 195 4.76 -21.28 25.43
N SER A 196 4.17 -21.69 24.32
CA SER A 196 3.56 -23.03 24.18
C SER A 196 4.62 -24.14 24.11
N ASP A 197 4.26 -25.38 24.41
CA ASP A 197 5.18 -26.53 24.37
C ASP A 197 5.88 -26.66 23.00
N ASP A 198 5.14 -26.53 21.89
CA ASP A 198 5.70 -26.54 20.54
C ASP A 198 6.68 -25.36 20.31
N GLY A 199 6.38 -24.18 20.89
CA GLY A 199 7.18 -22.95 20.74
C GLY A 199 8.48 -22.98 21.56
N GLN A 200 8.43 -23.55 22.78
CA GLN A 200 9.62 -23.78 23.60
C GLN A 200 10.51 -24.90 23.04
N ALA A 201 9.96 -25.80 22.21
CA ALA A 201 10.69 -26.87 21.55
C ALA A 201 11.41 -26.45 20.25
N LEU A 202 11.28 -25.18 19.82
CA LEU A 202 11.98 -24.65 18.64
C LEU A 202 13.50 -24.57 18.87
N THR A 203 14.26 -24.81 17.81
CA THR A 203 15.74 -24.82 17.83
C THR A 203 16.31 -24.17 16.57
N GLY A 204 17.53 -23.64 16.64
CA GLY A 204 18.16 -22.99 15.50
C GLY A 204 17.44 -21.70 15.07
N GLU A 205 17.33 -21.49 13.77
CA GLU A 205 16.75 -20.28 13.18
C GLU A 205 15.28 -20.08 13.58
N ASP A 206 14.44 -21.14 13.58
CA ASP A 206 13.05 -21.09 14.06
C ASP A 206 12.91 -20.50 15.48
N ARG A 207 13.88 -20.79 16.36
CA ARG A 207 13.91 -20.26 17.73
C ARG A 207 14.28 -18.77 17.73
N THR A 208 15.26 -18.40 16.91
CA THR A 208 15.71 -17.01 16.77
C THR A 208 14.58 -16.13 16.22
N GLU A 209 13.90 -16.60 15.18
CA GLU A 209 12.68 -15.98 14.63
C GLU A 209 11.58 -15.86 15.70
N MET A 210 11.29 -16.93 16.46
CA MET A 210 10.32 -16.86 17.55
C MET A 210 10.69 -15.83 18.62
N ARG A 211 11.99 -15.64 18.91
CA ARG A 211 12.47 -14.63 19.86
C ARG A 211 12.37 -13.21 19.31
N ILE A 212 12.64 -12.99 18.02
CA ILE A 212 12.39 -11.73 17.33
C ILE A 212 10.90 -11.37 17.41
N VAL A 213 10.02 -12.34 17.13
CA VAL A 213 8.56 -12.16 17.17
C VAL A 213 8.05 -11.92 18.60
N GLU A 214 8.56 -12.64 19.62
CA GLU A 214 8.24 -12.39 21.03
C GLU A 214 8.75 -11.01 21.48
N SER A 215 9.92 -10.57 21.00
CA SER A 215 10.49 -9.24 21.29
C SER A 215 9.60 -8.13 20.73
N GLY A 216 9.25 -8.17 19.43
CA GLY A 216 8.32 -7.21 18.84
C GLY A 216 6.96 -7.19 19.55
N ALA A 217 6.40 -8.35 19.86
CA ALA A 217 5.14 -8.46 20.59
C ALA A 217 5.21 -7.93 22.04
N ARG A 218 6.39 -7.69 22.59
CA ARG A 218 6.59 -7.01 23.89
C ARG A 218 6.70 -5.50 23.72
N ILE A 219 7.33 -5.03 22.65
CA ILE A 219 7.37 -3.61 22.28
C ILE A 219 5.95 -3.08 22.08
N ASP A 220 5.10 -3.79 21.32
CA ASP A 220 3.67 -3.49 21.12
C ASP A 220 2.84 -3.41 22.43
N LEU A 221 3.34 -3.98 23.53
CA LEU A 221 2.70 -4.00 24.85
C LEU A 221 3.35 -3.01 25.84
N GLY A 222 4.31 -2.20 25.40
CA GLY A 222 5.10 -1.32 26.26
C GLY A 222 6.06 -2.06 27.20
N GLU A 223 6.36 -3.33 26.95
CA GLU A 223 7.28 -4.15 27.75
C GLU A 223 8.73 -4.10 27.22
N ALA A 224 9.24 -2.93 26.82
CA ALA A 224 10.51 -2.80 26.09
C ALA A 224 11.72 -3.43 26.80
N ASP A 225 11.89 -3.23 28.12
CA ASP A 225 12.92 -3.94 28.91
C ASP A 225 12.85 -5.47 28.75
N LYS A 226 11.64 -6.02 28.66
CA LYS A 226 11.41 -7.46 28.52
C LYS A 226 11.64 -7.91 27.07
N ALA A 227 11.48 -7.02 26.09
CA ALA A 227 11.87 -7.26 24.70
C ALA A 227 13.40 -7.41 24.59
N VAL A 228 14.15 -6.47 25.18
CA VAL A 228 15.62 -6.53 25.31
C VAL A 228 16.06 -7.84 25.98
N VAL A 229 15.49 -8.18 27.15
CA VAL A 229 15.82 -9.44 27.87
C VAL A 229 15.43 -10.70 27.08
N THR A 230 14.42 -10.64 26.21
CA THR A 230 14.02 -11.78 25.35
C THR A 230 15.12 -12.11 24.32
N LEU A 231 15.80 -11.10 23.78
CA LEU A 231 16.86 -11.26 22.78
C LEU A 231 18.27 -11.43 23.37
N GLN A 232 18.53 -10.93 24.58
CA GLN A 232 19.82 -11.08 25.28
C GLN A 232 20.31 -12.53 25.51
N ASN A 233 19.43 -13.52 25.31
CA ASN A 233 19.74 -14.95 25.47
C ASN A 233 20.11 -15.65 24.15
N GLU A 234 20.10 -14.93 23.03
CA GLU A 234 20.55 -15.40 21.71
C GLU A 234 22.01 -15.00 21.43
N ASP A 235 22.60 -15.51 20.34
CA ASP A 235 24.02 -15.28 20.02
C ASP A 235 24.28 -13.86 19.46
N LEU A 236 24.57 -12.93 20.37
CA LEU A 236 24.93 -11.54 20.10
C LEU A 236 26.47 -11.34 20.00
N SER A 237 27.20 -12.25 19.35
CA SER A 237 28.66 -12.13 19.12
C SER A 237 28.99 -11.27 17.88
N PRO A 238 29.57 -10.05 18.00
CA PRO A 238 29.82 -9.17 16.86
C PRO A 238 30.77 -9.75 15.80
N GLY A 239 30.66 -9.28 14.55
CA GLY A 239 31.45 -9.77 13.41
C GLY A 239 30.92 -11.06 12.77
N ARG A 240 29.75 -11.54 13.18
CA ARG A 240 28.94 -12.50 12.42
C ARG A 240 28.14 -11.76 11.34
N ALA A 241 27.81 -12.44 10.24
CA ALA A 241 27.10 -11.86 9.09
C ALA A 241 26.11 -12.87 8.47
N GLY A 242 25.20 -12.36 7.63
CA GLY A 242 24.14 -13.10 6.95
C GLY A 242 22.74 -12.77 7.50
N THR A 243 21.72 -12.92 6.66
CA THR A 243 20.33 -12.50 6.88
C THR A 243 19.71 -12.84 8.26
N PRO A 244 19.84 -14.06 8.82
CA PRO A 244 19.34 -14.36 10.17
C PRO A 244 20.07 -13.59 11.30
N VAL A 245 21.31 -13.19 11.06
CA VAL A 245 22.14 -12.41 12.01
C VAL A 245 21.78 -10.93 11.94
N ALA A 246 21.70 -10.36 10.73
CA ALA A 246 21.28 -8.98 10.52
C ALA A 246 19.91 -8.71 11.16
N ARG A 247 18.92 -9.57 10.90
CA ARG A 247 17.57 -9.45 11.48
C ARG A 247 17.53 -9.62 13.00
N LEU A 248 18.39 -10.45 13.60
CA LEU A 248 18.54 -10.54 15.06
C LEU A 248 19.13 -9.25 15.65
N TYR A 249 20.17 -8.70 15.05
CA TYR A 249 20.84 -7.48 15.54
C TYR A 249 19.95 -6.25 15.38
N TYR A 250 19.24 -6.14 14.25
CA TYR A 250 18.23 -5.11 14.02
C TYR A 250 17.10 -5.17 15.07
N ALA A 251 16.55 -6.37 15.32
CA ALA A 251 15.50 -6.55 16.33
C ALA A 251 15.98 -6.22 17.75
N TYR A 252 17.27 -6.46 18.05
CA TYR A 252 17.87 -6.10 19.33
C TYR A 252 18.12 -4.59 19.44
N ALA A 253 18.61 -3.94 18.38
CA ALA A 253 18.76 -2.50 18.30
C ALA A 253 17.43 -1.76 18.48
N SER A 254 16.37 -2.23 17.82
CA SER A 254 15.01 -1.68 17.94
C SER A 254 14.43 -1.89 19.35
N ALA A 255 14.68 -3.03 19.99
CA ALA A 255 14.29 -3.26 21.38
C ALA A 255 15.05 -2.36 22.37
N LEU A 256 16.33 -2.07 22.12
CA LEU A 256 17.12 -1.13 22.92
C LEU A 256 16.61 0.30 22.74
N LEU A 257 16.30 0.72 21.51
CA LEU A 257 15.76 2.04 21.22
C LEU A 257 14.39 2.26 21.89
N ALA A 258 13.49 1.27 21.80
CA ALA A 258 12.20 1.29 22.50
C ALA A 258 12.30 1.26 24.03
N ALA A 259 13.48 0.94 24.58
CA ALA A 259 13.80 0.99 26.01
C ALA A 259 14.60 2.25 26.40
N ASP A 260 14.55 3.31 25.56
CA ASP A 260 15.27 4.58 25.71
C ASP A 260 16.82 4.45 25.82
N ARG A 261 17.39 3.37 25.29
CA ARG A 261 18.84 3.09 25.29
C ARG A 261 19.47 3.40 23.93
N ALA A 262 19.35 4.66 23.51
CA ALA A 262 19.79 5.12 22.18
C ALA A 262 21.27 4.81 21.86
N ASP A 263 22.20 5.04 22.79
CA ASP A 263 23.64 4.78 22.58
C ASP A 263 23.94 3.29 22.30
N ASP A 264 23.28 2.39 23.04
CA ASP A 264 23.35 0.94 22.78
C ASP A 264 22.69 0.60 21.43
N ALA A 265 21.52 1.20 21.14
CA ALA A 265 20.79 0.95 19.90
C ALA A 265 21.58 1.34 18.65
N VAL A 266 22.23 2.51 18.65
CA VAL A 266 23.14 2.94 17.56
C VAL A 266 24.26 1.92 17.36
N THR A 267 24.89 1.46 18.45
CA THR A 267 25.92 0.41 18.39
C THR A 267 25.40 -0.89 17.76
N TRP A 268 24.13 -1.25 18.02
CA TRP A 268 23.52 -2.47 17.49
C TRP A 268 22.96 -2.33 16.08
N PHE A 269 22.52 -1.15 15.63
CA PHE A 269 22.23 -0.89 14.22
C PHE A 269 23.51 -0.90 13.37
N MET A 270 24.65 -0.43 13.88
CA MET A 270 25.96 -0.60 13.22
C MET A 270 26.33 -2.07 13.06
N ASN A 271 26.11 -2.90 14.09
CA ASN A 271 26.31 -4.35 14.00
C ASN A 271 25.32 -5.00 13.00
N ALA A 272 24.08 -4.52 12.92
CA ALA A 272 23.08 -5.03 11.98
C ALA A 272 23.48 -4.74 10.52
N ALA A 273 23.79 -3.49 10.18
CA ALA A 273 24.29 -3.11 8.85
C ALA A 273 25.56 -3.89 8.48
N ALA A 274 26.54 -4.00 9.38
CA ALA A 274 27.76 -4.77 9.15
C ALA A 274 27.54 -6.29 9.00
N ALA A 275 26.38 -6.80 9.42
CA ALA A 275 25.96 -8.20 9.24
C ALA A 275 25.10 -8.40 7.98
N ASP A 276 24.58 -7.33 7.37
CA ASP A 276 23.60 -7.39 6.29
C ASP A 276 24.27 -7.45 4.91
N VAL A 277 24.52 -8.67 4.45
CA VAL A 277 25.19 -8.95 3.16
C VAL A 277 24.17 -9.04 2.01
N GLU A 278 22.87 -9.05 2.31
CA GLU A 278 21.78 -9.24 1.33
C GLU A 278 20.85 -8.01 1.22
N ASP A 279 21.15 -6.92 1.95
CA ASP A 279 20.40 -5.66 1.99
C ASP A 279 18.92 -5.86 2.42
N VAL A 280 18.73 -6.65 3.49
CA VAL A 280 17.41 -7.09 3.98
C VAL A 280 16.86 -6.28 5.16
N THR A 281 17.60 -5.28 5.65
CA THR A 281 17.21 -4.38 6.74
C THR A 281 17.62 -2.93 6.46
N ASP A 282 16.78 -1.97 6.86
CA ASP A 282 17.03 -0.52 6.73
C ASP A 282 18.01 0.01 7.79
N ALA A 283 18.95 -0.82 8.26
CA ALA A 283 19.84 -0.51 9.37
C ALA A 283 20.70 0.75 9.14
N GLU A 284 21.17 0.98 7.91
CA GLU A 284 21.92 2.19 7.55
C GLU A 284 21.04 3.44 7.57
N LEU A 285 19.82 3.37 7.03
CA LEU A 285 18.85 4.48 7.08
C LEU A 285 18.48 4.83 8.53
N ARG A 286 18.32 3.82 9.38
CA ARG A 286 18.03 4.01 10.81
C ARG A 286 19.18 4.66 11.57
N LEU A 287 20.44 4.40 11.19
CA LEU A 287 21.60 5.12 11.72
C LEU A 287 21.63 6.59 11.32
N VAL A 288 21.26 6.92 10.08
CA VAL A 288 21.15 8.33 9.63
C VAL A 288 20.09 9.07 10.44
N ALA A 289 18.88 8.53 10.56
CA ALA A 289 17.80 9.15 11.34
C ALA A 289 18.19 9.40 12.81
N LEU A 290 18.89 8.44 13.45
CA LEU A 290 19.38 8.59 14.82
C LEU A 290 20.54 9.61 14.94
N ALA A 291 21.31 9.84 13.88
CA ALA A 291 22.40 10.82 13.85
C ALA A 291 21.93 12.25 13.57
N GLU A 292 20.84 12.44 12.80
CA GLU A 292 20.25 13.75 12.52
C GLU A 292 19.41 14.30 13.68
N GLY A 293 19.08 13.46 14.67
CA GLY A 293 18.57 13.89 15.97
C GLY A 293 17.07 14.11 16.05
N ASP A 294 16.27 13.37 15.27
CA ASP A 294 14.81 13.40 15.34
C ASP A 294 14.25 12.51 16.47
N PRO A 295 13.57 13.08 17.50
CA PRO A 295 12.90 12.30 18.55
C PRO A 295 11.50 11.87 18.09
N GLY A 296 11.42 11.10 16.98
CA GLY A 296 10.18 10.90 16.21
C GLY A 296 9.53 9.51 16.26
N ASP A 297 10.25 8.44 16.63
CA ASP A 297 9.76 7.06 16.52
C ASP A 297 9.97 6.25 17.82
N GLN A 298 9.26 6.68 18.88
CA GLN A 298 8.93 5.81 20.01
C GLN A 298 7.63 5.05 19.69
N PRO A 299 7.55 3.72 19.90
CA PRO A 299 6.32 2.97 19.73
C PRO A 299 5.26 3.42 20.74
N ASP A 300 3.99 3.44 20.32
CA ASP A 300 2.87 4.09 21.03
C ASP A 300 2.45 3.33 22.30
N VAL A 301 3.25 3.47 23.37
CA VAL A 301 2.98 2.89 24.69
C VAL A 301 1.77 3.57 25.30
N GLN A 302 0.62 2.89 25.25
CA GLN A 302 -0.61 3.32 25.90
C GLN A 302 -0.39 3.54 27.40
N THR A 303 -0.16 4.79 27.79
CA THR A 303 0.04 5.20 29.19
C THR A 303 -1.29 5.13 29.94
N VAL A 304 -1.58 3.94 30.47
CA VAL A 304 -2.69 3.69 31.39
C VAL A 304 -2.50 4.56 32.62
N LYS A 305 -3.18 5.71 32.64
CA LYS A 305 -3.22 6.58 33.82
C LYS A 305 -3.81 5.82 35.00
N GLU A 306 -3.02 5.65 36.05
CA GLU A 306 -3.58 5.36 37.36
C GLU A 306 -4.54 6.50 37.77
N PRO A 307 -5.70 6.19 38.36
CA PRO A 307 -6.68 7.20 38.75
C PRO A 307 -6.15 8.02 39.92
N SER A 308 -6.10 9.35 39.74
CA SER A 308 -5.66 10.29 40.77
C SER A 308 -6.64 10.35 41.96
N ASP A 309 -6.11 10.14 43.17
CA ASP A 309 -6.84 10.06 44.45
C ASP A 309 -7.70 11.31 44.73
N SER A 310 -8.99 11.26 44.34
CA SER A 310 -9.93 12.38 44.47
C SER A 310 -11.40 11.98 44.68
N ASP A 311 -11.67 10.82 45.28
CA ASP A 311 -13.00 10.53 45.86
C ASP A 311 -12.90 9.61 47.10
N ARG A 312 -12.97 10.22 48.30
CA ARG A 312 -12.90 9.52 49.59
C ARG A 312 -14.25 9.49 50.31
N VAL A 313 -14.94 8.34 50.34
CA VAL A 313 -16.04 8.10 51.29
C VAL A 313 -16.06 6.64 51.79
N GLY A 314 -15.47 6.41 52.98
CA GLY A 314 -15.70 5.24 53.84
C GLY A 314 -15.22 3.85 53.33
N GLY A 315 -14.75 2.93 54.16
CA GLY A 315 -14.51 2.99 55.60
C GLY A 315 -14.63 1.60 56.23
N GLY A 316 -13.56 1.08 56.84
CA GLY A 316 -13.55 -0.23 57.48
C GLY A 316 -12.14 -0.77 57.73
N GLU A 317 -11.75 -0.86 58.99
CA GLU A 317 -10.53 -1.56 59.45
C GLU A 317 -10.81 -3.06 59.58
N VAL A 318 -9.83 -3.94 59.30
CA VAL A 318 -9.36 -5.00 60.24
C VAL A 318 -7.91 -5.41 59.88
N GLU A 319 -6.97 -5.00 60.73
CA GLU A 319 -5.69 -5.65 61.13
C GLU A 319 -4.70 -6.27 60.10
N ARG A 320 -3.57 -6.74 60.64
CA ARG A 320 -2.35 -7.18 59.94
C ARG A 320 -1.97 -8.59 60.39
N GLU A 321 -1.21 -9.30 59.56
CA GLU A 321 -0.13 -10.15 60.08
C GLU A 321 1.15 -9.92 59.26
N ALA A 322 2.32 -10.04 59.90
CA ALA A 322 3.60 -9.74 59.30
C ALA A 322 4.68 -10.70 59.84
N VAL A 323 5.58 -11.15 58.97
CA VAL A 323 6.74 -11.96 59.35
C VAL A 323 8.02 -11.24 58.93
N VAL A 324 9.00 -11.22 59.83
CA VAL A 324 10.19 -10.36 59.80
C VAL A 324 11.45 -11.19 59.51
N SER A 325 12.36 -10.68 58.66
CA SER A 325 13.84 -10.71 58.84
C SER A 325 14.60 -10.49 57.51
N ARG A 326 15.79 -9.88 57.47
CA ARG A 326 16.48 -8.95 58.42
C ARG A 326 17.57 -8.18 57.66
N GLN A 327 17.98 -7.04 58.23
CA GLN A 327 18.99 -6.12 57.69
C GLN A 327 20.44 -6.56 57.98
N GLY A 328 21.39 -6.09 57.18
CA GLY A 328 22.83 -6.17 57.43
C GLY A 328 23.59 -5.11 56.62
N ASP A 329 24.04 -4.04 57.27
CA ASP A 329 24.79 -2.93 56.65
C ASP A 329 26.30 -3.25 56.54
N LEU A 330 27.05 -2.50 55.71
CA LEU A 330 28.16 -1.62 56.14
C LEU A 330 29.17 -1.25 55.00
N MET A 331 29.42 0.06 54.89
CA MET A 331 30.72 0.74 54.67
C MET A 331 31.51 0.63 53.33
N THR A 332 31.80 1.81 52.79
CA THR A 332 32.94 2.14 51.90
C THR A 332 34.23 2.43 52.70
N PRO A 333 35.40 2.36 52.04
CA PRO A 333 36.52 3.27 52.37
C PRO A 333 37.26 3.85 51.14
N GLU A 334 38.06 4.90 51.36
CA GLU A 334 38.77 5.66 50.31
C GLU A 334 40.31 5.48 50.32
N SER A 335 40.91 5.32 49.14
CA SER A 335 42.18 5.97 48.70
C SER A 335 43.58 5.58 49.26
N HIS A 336 44.61 6.07 48.54
CA HIS A 336 46.04 6.29 48.88
C HIS A 336 47.11 5.16 48.78
N ALA A 337 47.79 5.16 47.61
CA ALA A 337 49.25 5.42 47.41
C ALA A 337 50.36 4.36 47.68
N GLY A 338 51.31 4.29 46.72
CA GLY A 338 52.70 3.77 46.85
C GLY A 338 52.97 2.35 46.30
N GLU A 339 54.15 2.00 45.76
CA GLU A 339 55.30 2.80 45.28
C GLU A 339 56.30 1.89 44.48
N LEU A 340 57.20 2.49 43.66
CA LEU A 340 58.40 1.91 43.00
C LEU A 340 58.19 0.83 41.90
N GLY A 341 58.99 0.72 40.82
CA GLY A 341 60.10 1.55 40.31
C GLY A 341 60.39 1.18 38.83
N GLU A 342 60.67 2.16 37.96
CA GLU A 342 62.02 2.50 37.45
C GLU A 342 62.68 1.40 36.57
N THR A 343 62.80 1.62 35.25
CA THR A 343 64.02 2.27 34.72
C THR A 343 63.79 3.03 33.41
N VAL A 344 64.59 4.09 33.21
CA VAL A 344 64.62 4.99 32.05
C VAL A 344 65.93 4.77 31.27
N VAL A 345 65.98 5.10 29.96
CA VAL A 345 67.06 5.90 29.32
C VAL A 345 66.65 6.32 27.89
N THR A 346 66.91 7.59 27.60
CA THR A 346 66.76 8.39 26.37
C THR A 346 67.67 7.91 25.20
N ASN A 347 67.75 8.46 23.97
CA ASN A 347 67.46 9.79 23.38
C ASN A 347 67.45 9.64 21.81
N GLU A 348 67.28 10.60 20.88
CA GLU A 348 67.01 12.06 20.80
C GLU A 348 66.50 12.41 19.36
N SER A 349 66.12 13.68 19.08
CA SER A 349 66.37 14.48 17.83
C SER A 349 66.10 13.91 16.41
N ALA A 350 65.55 14.65 15.42
CA ALA A 350 64.89 15.97 15.34
C ALA A 350 64.27 16.20 13.93
N ALA A 351 63.62 17.36 13.75
CA ALA A 351 62.86 17.85 12.59
C ALA A 351 63.54 17.83 11.20
N ALA A 352 62.72 17.72 10.13
CA ALA A 352 62.52 18.78 9.10
C ALA A 352 61.64 18.30 7.91
N GLU A 353 60.81 19.20 7.35
CA GLU A 353 60.28 19.07 5.97
C GLU A 353 61.27 19.70 4.96
N PRO A 354 61.16 19.38 3.66
CA PRO A 354 60.49 20.35 2.77
C PRO A 354 59.70 19.76 1.58
N ASP A 355 58.86 20.61 0.98
CA ASP A 355 58.07 20.37 -0.24
C ASP A 355 58.81 20.77 -1.54
N VAL A 356 58.71 19.94 -2.60
CA VAL A 356 58.93 20.33 -4.01
C VAL A 356 58.22 19.39 -4.99
N ALA A 357 57.62 19.92 -6.07
CA ALA A 357 56.96 19.16 -7.14
C ALA A 357 57.69 19.26 -8.50
N ALA A 358 57.55 18.25 -9.38
CA ALA A 358 57.52 18.40 -10.86
C ALA A 358 57.31 17.07 -11.65
N ASP A 359 56.21 17.02 -12.42
CA ASP A 359 56.08 16.61 -13.86
C ASP A 359 56.92 15.46 -14.48
N MET A 360 56.28 14.44 -15.10
CA MET A 360 56.41 14.15 -16.55
C MET A 360 55.61 12.93 -17.10
N ARG A 361 54.97 13.19 -18.24
CA ARG A 361 53.98 12.44 -19.05
C ARG A 361 54.47 11.20 -19.86
N VAL A 362 53.49 10.47 -20.45
CA VAL A 362 53.55 9.65 -21.70
C VAL A 362 54.22 8.25 -21.56
N ALA A 363 53.81 7.15 -22.23
CA ALA A 363 53.03 6.93 -23.47
C ALA A 363 51.99 5.76 -23.39
N ALA A 364 51.32 5.45 -24.51
CA ALA A 364 50.33 4.36 -24.67
C ALA A 364 50.72 3.31 -25.73
N ALA A 365 50.08 2.13 -25.71
CA ALA A 365 50.09 1.13 -26.79
C ALA A 365 48.84 0.22 -26.74
N ALA A 366 48.27 -0.12 -27.91
CA ALA A 366 47.19 -1.12 -28.10
C ALA A 366 47.80 -2.48 -28.52
N GLY A 367 47.09 -3.62 -28.62
CA GLY A 367 45.67 -4.01 -28.52
C GLY A 367 45.60 -5.55 -28.72
N PRO A 368 44.71 -6.11 -29.56
CA PRO A 368 43.24 -6.04 -29.58
C PRO A 368 42.58 -7.46 -29.54
N VAL A 369 41.27 -7.56 -29.24
CA VAL A 369 40.43 -8.76 -29.52
C VAL A 369 39.01 -8.30 -29.91
N ASP A 370 38.33 -9.04 -30.80
CA ASP A 370 37.06 -8.71 -31.45
C ASP A 370 35.83 -8.51 -30.53
N GLN A 371 34.89 -7.69 -31.01
CA GLN A 371 33.45 -7.75 -30.67
C GLN A 371 32.62 -7.93 -31.95
N PRO A 372 31.53 -8.72 -31.94
CA PRO A 372 30.58 -8.79 -33.05
C PRO A 372 29.69 -7.55 -33.13
N ALA A 373 29.07 -7.33 -34.29
CA ALA A 373 28.43 -6.07 -34.67
C ALA A 373 27.14 -5.72 -33.92
N THR A 374 26.85 -4.42 -33.85
CA THR A 374 25.60 -3.82 -33.39
C THR A 374 24.55 -3.77 -34.50
N GLU A 375 23.26 -3.83 -34.12
CA GLU A 375 22.19 -3.16 -34.86
C GLU A 375 21.91 -1.80 -34.20
N GLY A 376 21.55 -0.79 -35.00
CA GLY A 376 21.69 0.61 -34.61
C GLY A 376 20.56 1.15 -33.72
N VAL A 377 20.87 1.47 -32.47
CA VAL A 377 20.17 2.52 -31.73
C VAL A 377 20.74 3.87 -32.19
N SER A 378 19.88 4.77 -32.66
CA SER A 378 20.28 6.15 -32.97
C SER A 378 20.45 6.96 -31.69
N GLU A 379 21.54 7.72 -31.59
CA GLU A 379 21.79 8.64 -30.47
C GLU A 379 20.66 9.70 -30.37
N PRO A 380 20.23 10.08 -29.16
CA PRO A 380 19.24 11.14 -29.00
C PRO A 380 19.84 12.49 -29.41
N SER A 381 19.38 13.04 -30.52
CA SER A 381 19.72 14.41 -30.90
C SER A 381 18.98 15.38 -29.98
N GLY A 382 19.71 16.12 -29.14
CA GLY A 382 19.18 17.19 -28.30
C GLY A 382 18.67 18.37 -29.13
N SER A 383 17.55 18.19 -29.82
CA SER A 383 16.83 19.23 -30.55
C SER A 383 15.92 19.97 -29.59
N GLN A 384 16.17 21.27 -29.38
CA GLN A 384 15.19 22.13 -28.71
C GLN A 384 13.81 22.01 -29.40
N PRO A 385 12.71 22.04 -28.63
CA PRO A 385 11.38 21.88 -29.18
C PRO A 385 11.09 22.92 -30.27
N ALA A 386 10.42 22.49 -31.33
CA ALA A 386 10.12 23.36 -32.47
C ALA A 386 9.25 24.56 -32.03
N ALA A 387 9.45 25.72 -32.67
CA ALA A 387 8.84 26.99 -32.24
C ALA A 387 7.30 27.04 -32.36
N ASP A 388 6.71 26.06 -33.03
CA ASP A 388 5.27 25.83 -33.19
C ASP A 388 4.70 24.73 -32.27
N SER A 389 5.56 24.03 -31.52
CA SER A 389 5.18 22.97 -30.57
C SER A 389 4.24 23.46 -29.46
N LEU A 390 3.52 22.51 -28.85
CA LEU A 390 2.57 22.80 -27.77
C LEU A 390 3.26 23.44 -26.57
N VAL A 391 4.36 22.87 -26.07
CA VAL A 391 5.07 23.39 -24.89
C VAL A 391 5.66 24.79 -25.11
N ALA A 392 6.13 25.10 -26.32
CA ALA A 392 6.68 26.42 -26.66
C ALA A 392 5.65 27.57 -26.61
N ARG A 393 4.36 27.27 -26.45
CA ARG A 393 3.29 28.27 -26.29
C ARG A 393 3.01 28.66 -24.82
N TYR A 394 3.72 28.10 -23.83
CA TYR A 394 3.42 28.31 -22.40
C TYR A 394 4.69 28.56 -21.57
N ASP A 395 4.59 29.37 -20.52
CA ASP A 395 5.74 29.75 -19.67
C ASP A 395 5.82 28.93 -18.37
N ALA A 396 4.77 28.19 -18.01
CA ALA A 396 4.82 27.13 -17.02
C ALA A 396 3.89 25.95 -17.37
N LEU A 397 4.20 24.76 -16.86
CA LEU A 397 3.33 23.59 -16.82
C LEU A 397 2.86 23.34 -15.38
N LEU A 398 1.55 23.17 -15.21
CA LEU A 398 0.90 22.72 -13.97
C LEU A 398 0.51 21.25 -14.17
N LEU A 399 1.42 20.35 -13.80
CA LEU A 399 1.37 18.90 -14.06
C LEU A 399 0.65 18.18 -12.92
N ASP A 400 -0.35 17.34 -13.20
CA ASP A 400 -0.69 16.26 -12.26
C ASP A 400 0.45 15.21 -12.22
N LEU A 401 0.35 14.25 -11.29
CA LEU A 401 1.35 13.23 -11.03
C LEU A 401 0.85 11.81 -11.36
N ASP A 402 -0.25 11.36 -10.74
CA ASP A 402 -0.68 9.96 -10.63
C ASP A 402 -1.58 9.56 -11.81
N GLY A 403 -0.95 9.22 -12.94
CA GLY A 403 -1.60 8.99 -14.24
C GLY A 403 -1.05 9.90 -15.35
N THR A 404 -0.28 10.92 -14.97
CA THR A 404 0.26 11.94 -15.89
C THR A 404 1.79 11.96 -15.95
N VAL A 405 2.49 11.87 -14.83
CA VAL A 405 3.97 11.83 -14.75
C VAL A 405 4.47 10.43 -14.38
N TYR A 406 3.78 9.76 -13.47
CA TYR A 406 4.09 8.39 -13.03
C TYR A 406 2.81 7.59 -12.78
N ALA A 407 2.95 6.28 -12.60
CA ALA A 407 1.88 5.38 -12.15
C ALA A 407 2.43 4.48 -11.03
N GLY A 408 2.05 4.76 -9.78
CA GLY A 408 2.61 4.07 -8.61
C GLY A 408 4.12 4.29 -8.52
N HIS A 409 4.90 3.21 -8.47
CA HIS A 409 6.37 3.27 -8.36
C HIS A 409 7.13 3.35 -9.70
N ARG A 410 6.49 3.81 -10.79
CA ARG A 410 7.12 3.85 -12.12
C ARG A 410 6.79 5.14 -12.87
N ALA A 411 7.81 5.83 -13.38
CA ALA A 411 7.65 6.91 -14.33
C ALA A 411 6.90 6.43 -15.58
N LEU A 412 6.03 7.26 -16.16
CA LEU A 412 5.34 6.92 -17.40
C LEU A 412 6.30 7.00 -18.60
N PRO A 413 6.12 6.17 -19.66
CA PRO A 413 7.06 6.11 -20.77
C PRO A 413 7.27 7.47 -21.45
N GLY A 414 8.53 7.91 -21.54
CA GLY A 414 8.91 9.20 -22.12
C GLY A 414 8.67 10.43 -21.23
N ALA A 415 8.08 10.27 -20.04
CA ALA A 415 7.78 11.38 -19.13
C ALA A 415 9.07 12.06 -18.61
N ARG A 416 10.06 11.26 -18.21
CA ARG A 416 11.33 11.74 -17.66
C ARG A 416 12.14 12.50 -18.71
N GLU A 417 12.22 11.92 -19.90
CA GLU A 417 12.94 12.47 -21.04
C GLU A 417 12.31 13.79 -21.48
N THR A 418 11.00 13.81 -21.74
CA THR A 418 10.26 15.03 -22.11
C THR A 418 10.41 16.13 -21.08
N LEU A 419 10.21 15.81 -19.79
CA LEU A 419 10.30 16.81 -18.72
C LEU A 419 11.75 17.25 -18.41
N GLY A 420 12.77 16.54 -18.91
CA GLY A 420 14.18 16.96 -18.85
C GLY A 420 14.61 17.81 -20.05
N GLU A 421 13.95 17.68 -21.20
CA GLU A 421 14.26 18.41 -22.44
C GLU A 421 13.56 19.79 -22.55
N ILE A 422 12.71 20.17 -21.59
CA ILE A 422 11.97 21.44 -21.60
C ILE A 422 12.56 22.51 -20.67
N ASP A 423 12.80 23.70 -21.22
CA ASP A 423 13.16 24.92 -20.46
C ASP A 423 11.96 25.52 -19.67
N THR A 424 10.73 25.09 -19.98
CA THR A 424 9.48 25.60 -19.38
C THR A 424 9.38 25.26 -17.89
N ALA A 425 8.91 26.20 -17.06
CA ALA A 425 8.87 26.00 -15.62
C ALA A 425 7.87 24.91 -15.21
N ARG A 426 8.32 23.90 -14.45
CA ARG A 426 7.54 22.72 -14.07
C ARG A 426 7.02 22.85 -12.64
N PHE A 427 5.71 22.77 -12.43
CA PHE A 427 5.06 22.68 -11.12
C PHE A 427 4.23 21.40 -11.04
N PHE A 428 4.34 20.69 -9.92
CA PHE A 428 3.72 19.38 -9.70
C PHE A 428 2.54 19.54 -8.75
N VAL A 429 1.33 19.21 -9.19
CA VAL A 429 0.07 19.72 -8.65
C VAL A 429 -0.88 18.56 -8.34
N THR A 430 -0.72 17.98 -7.14
CA THR A 430 -1.39 16.73 -6.75
C THR A 430 -2.58 16.94 -5.81
N ASN A 431 -3.66 16.19 -6.07
CA ASN A 431 -4.79 16.09 -5.16
C ASN A 431 -4.50 15.24 -3.91
N ASN A 432 -3.39 14.49 -3.88
CA ASN A 432 -3.07 13.65 -2.72
C ASN A 432 -2.67 14.51 -1.51
N ALA A 433 -3.29 14.20 -0.36
CA ALA A 433 -3.10 14.88 0.92
C ALA A 433 -2.31 14.05 1.94
N SER A 434 -1.92 12.80 1.61
CA SER A 434 -1.25 11.91 2.56
C SER A 434 0.24 12.27 2.74
N ARG A 435 0.90 12.69 1.65
CA ARG A 435 2.33 13.07 1.57
C ARG A 435 2.52 14.59 1.64
N ARG A 436 3.62 15.00 2.28
CA ARG A 436 4.15 16.37 2.31
C ARG A 436 4.93 16.70 1.02
N PRO A 437 5.20 17.99 0.74
CA PRO A 437 5.98 18.40 -0.44
C PRO A 437 7.43 17.87 -0.49
N ALA A 438 8.01 17.44 0.63
CA ALA A 438 9.31 16.76 0.66
C ALA A 438 9.16 15.33 0.11
N GLU A 439 8.32 14.50 0.74
CA GLU A 439 8.05 13.10 0.33
C GLU A 439 7.60 12.95 -1.14
N VAL A 440 7.00 14.00 -1.73
CA VAL A 440 6.67 14.05 -3.17
C VAL A 440 7.90 14.34 -4.04
N VAL A 441 8.83 15.20 -3.60
CA VAL A 441 10.13 15.43 -4.27
C VAL A 441 11.02 14.20 -4.17
N ASP A 442 11.08 13.56 -3.01
CA ASP A 442 11.89 12.36 -2.78
C ASP A 442 11.42 11.26 -3.74
N HIS A 443 10.11 10.99 -3.79
CA HIS A 443 9.50 10.05 -4.72
C HIS A 443 9.70 10.42 -6.20
N LEU A 444 9.67 11.72 -6.56
CA LEU A 444 10.00 12.16 -7.92
C LEU A 444 11.48 11.93 -8.25
N THR A 445 12.37 12.08 -7.26
CA THR A 445 13.82 11.88 -7.38
C THR A 445 14.17 10.40 -7.55
N ASP A 446 13.51 9.50 -6.81
CA ASP A 446 13.60 8.03 -6.97
C ASP A 446 13.23 7.59 -8.39
N LEU A 447 12.21 8.24 -8.97
CA LEU A 447 11.78 8.03 -10.35
C LEU A 447 12.65 8.77 -11.39
N GLY A 448 13.69 9.47 -10.94
CA GLY A 448 14.70 10.13 -11.77
C GLY A 448 14.32 11.52 -12.31
N PHE A 449 13.27 12.15 -11.78
CA PHE A 449 12.90 13.53 -12.12
C PHE A 449 13.61 14.54 -11.21
N GLU A 450 14.05 15.66 -11.78
CA GLU A 450 14.53 16.81 -10.98
C GLU A 450 13.34 17.64 -10.48
N ALA A 451 13.16 17.69 -9.15
CA ALA A 451 12.10 18.43 -8.49
C ALA A 451 12.62 19.16 -7.22
N THR A 452 11.87 20.16 -6.77
CA THR A 452 12.09 20.86 -5.50
C THR A 452 10.76 21.12 -4.79
N SER A 453 10.76 21.26 -3.47
CA SER A 453 9.50 21.45 -2.71
C SER A 453 8.80 22.77 -3.01
N GLY A 454 9.50 23.73 -3.63
CA GLY A 454 8.93 24.96 -4.17
C GLY A 454 8.17 24.79 -5.50
N GLN A 455 8.35 23.66 -6.18
CA GLN A 455 7.61 23.29 -7.40
C GLN A 455 6.39 22.41 -7.11
N VAL A 456 6.40 21.65 -6.00
CA VAL A 456 5.25 20.83 -5.57
C VAL A 456 4.16 21.71 -4.96
N VAL A 457 2.90 21.39 -5.26
CA VAL A 457 1.67 21.97 -4.67
C VAL A 457 0.75 20.78 -4.32
N THR A 458 0.38 20.67 -3.04
CA THR A 458 -0.51 19.59 -2.56
C THR A 458 -1.85 20.15 -2.10
N SER A 459 -2.88 19.31 -2.15
CA SER A 459 -4.20 19.64 -1.60
C SER A 459 -4.18 19.85 -0.09
N ALA A 460 -3.26 19.21 0.64
CA ALA A 460 -3.04 19.46 2.08
C ALA A 460 -2.60 20.92 2.34
N GLN A 461 -1.68 21.46 1.53
CA GLN A 461 -1.26 22.86 1.63
C GLN A 461 -2.40 23.84 1.35
N SER A 462 -3.19 23.58 0.32
CA SER A 462 -4.30 24.46 -0.03
C SER A 462 -5.44 24.38 0.99
N ALA A 463 -5.73 23.19 1.52
CA ALA A 463 -6.71 23.01 2.58
C ALA A 463 -6.29 23.67 3.90
N ALA A 464 -5.01 23.62 4.26
CA ALA A 464 -4.47 24.34 5.41
C ALA A 464 -4.52 25.86 5.21
N ARG A 465 -4.24 26.37 4.00
CA ARG A 465 -4.39 27.80 3.67
C ARG A 465 -5.84 28.26 3.80
N LEU A 466 -6.77 27.56 3.17
CA LEU A 466 -8.20 27.83 3.23
C LEU A 466 -8.73 27.80 4.67
N LEU A 467 -8.20 26.89 5.51
CA LEU A 467 -8.49 26.82 6.94
C LEU A 467 -8.05 28.08 7.70
N ALA A 468 -6.85 28.59 7.43
CA ALA A 468 -6.31 29.81 8.04
C ALA A 468 -6.95 31.11 7.52
N GLU A 469 -7.57 31.10 6.33
CA GLU A 469 -8.41 32.21 5.85
C GLU A 469 -9.74 32.31 6.62
N HIS A 470 -10.24 31.19 7.15
CA HIS A 470 -11.52 31.12 7.87
C HIS A 470 -11.38 31.13 9.41
N LEU A 471 -10.20 30.79 9.94
CA LEU A 471 -9.95 30.70 11.38
C LEU A 471 -8.90 31.71 11.87
N ALA A 472 -9.11 32.26 13.06
CA ALA A 472 -8.09 33.07 13.72
C ALA A 472 -6.88 32.21 14.15
N PRO A 473 -5.63 32.72 14.08
CA PRO A 473 -4.46 32.00 14.58
C PRO A 473 -4.62 31.52 16.03
N GLY A 474 -4.17 30.29 16.31
CA GLY A 474 -4.40 29.63 17.60
C GLY A 474 -5.79 29.02 17.79
N SER A 475 -6.69 29.12 16.80
CA SER A 475 -7.89 28.27 16.73
C SER A 475 -7.49 26.80 16.62
N ARG A 476 -8.43 25.89 16.91
CA ARG A 476 -8.23 24.44 16.87
C ARG A 476 -9.00 23.79 15.72
N ALA A 477 -8.35 22.94 14.95
CA ALA A 477 -8.97 22.07 13.94
C ALA A 477 -8.76 20.60 14.27
N LEU A 478 -9.76 19.77 13.96
CA LEU A 478 -9.70 18.31 14.06
C LEU A 478 -9.26 17.75 12.72
N VAL A 479 -8.19 16.94 12.73
CA VAL A 479 -7.59 16.38 11.51
C VAL A 479 -8.02 14.93 11.31
N ILE A 480 -8.61 14.65 10.16
CA ILE A 480 -8.86 13.31 9.62
C ILE A 480 -7.88 13.10 8.47
N GLY A 481 -6.99 12.11 8.55
CA GLY A 481 -5.88 11.94 7.62
C GLY A 481 -4.51 11.81 8.30
N THR A 482 -3.43 11.75 7.52
CA THR A 482 -2.06 11.54 8.01
C THR A 482 -1.56 12.67 8.92
N ASP A 483 -0.46 12.43 9.65
CA ASP A 483 0.21 13.50 10.40
C ASP A 483 0.97 14.49 9.50
N GLY A 484 1.20 14.15 8.22
CA GLY A 484 1.59 15.11 7.19
C GLY A 484 0.54 16.21 7.02
N LEU A 485 -0.75 15.85 6.86
CA LEU A 485 -1.85 16.81 6.84
C LEU A 485 -1.96 17.58 8.16
N ALA A 486 -1.76 16.91 9.30
CA ALA A 486 -1.74 17.59 10.60
C ALA A 486 -0.60 18.62 10.70
N GLN A 487 0.53 18.37 10.06
CA GLN A 487 1.68 19.28 10.09
C GLN A 487 1.47 20.52 9.22
N GLU A 488 0.90 20.39 8.01
CA GLU A 488 0.54 21.59 7.20
C GLU A 488 -0.45 22.51 7.97
N VAL A 489 -1.35 21.94 8.77
CA VAL A 489 -2.28 22.69 9.65
C VAL A 489 -1.55 23.43 10.79
N ARG A 490 -0.50 22.83 11.38
CA ARG A 490 0.33 23.51 12.39
C ARG A 490 1.14 24.65 11.78
N GLU A 491 1.65 24.48 10.56
CA GLU A 491 2.50 25.46 9.88
C GLU A 491 1.75 26.73 9.46
N VAL A 492 0.43 26.66 9.24
CA VAL A 492 -0.44 27.85 9.09
C VAL A 492 -0.90 28.47 10.43
N GLY A 493 -0.39 27.99 11.57
CA GLY A 493 -0.67 28.56 12.89
C GLY A 493 -2.00 28.11 13.53
N ILE A 494 -2.56 26.98 13.09
CA ILE A 494 -3.77 26.38 13.64
C ILE A 494 -3.41 25.15 14.50
N ALA A 495 -4.00 25.06 15.69
CA ALA A 495 -3.75 23.95 16.61
C ALA A 495 -4.50 22.68 16.16
N VAL A 496 -3.86 21.51 16.27
CA VAL A 496 -4.45 20.22 15.89
C VAL A 496 -5.11 19.52 17.09
N THR A 497 -6.20 18.81 16.83
CA THR A 497 -6.71 17.71 17.67
C THR A 497 -7.12 16.52 16.80
N ARG A 498 -7.37 15.37 17.45
CA ARG A 498 -7.98 14.17 16.86
C ARG A 498 -9.37 13.85 17.45
N SER A 499 -9.92 14.70 18.33
CA SER A 499 -11.23 14.46 18.98
C SER A 499 -12.18 15.66 18.95
N ALA A 500 -13.48 15.38 18.83
CA ALA A 500 -14.57 16.35 18.90
C ALA A 500 -14.79 16.90 20.33
N ALA A 501 -14.41 16.14 21.37
CA ALA A 501 -14.52 16.55 22.77
C ALA A 501 -13.73 17.85 23.06
N ASP A 502 -12.66 18.07 22.31
CA ASP A 502 -11.78 19.24 22.33
C ASP A 502 -12.41 20.51 21.71
N ARG A 503 -13.66 20.41 21.22
CA ARG A 503 -14.44 21.49 20.56
C ARG A 503 -13.66 22.23 19.47
N PRO A 504 -13.21 21.54 18.42
CA PRO A 504 -12.55 22.16 17.28
C PRO A 504 -13.49 23.17 16.59
N ALA A 505 -12.93 24.25 16.07
CA ALA A 505 -13.64 25.22 15.23
C ALA A 505 -13.83 24.71 13.79
N ALA A 506 -13.03 23.72 13.36
CA ALA A 506 -13.12 23.10 12.05
C ALA A 506 -12.74 21.61 12.06
N VAL A 507 -13.22 20.86 11.07
CA VAL A 507 -12.70 19.54 10.67
C VAL A 507 -12.01 19.69 9.32
N ILE A 508 -10.79 19.19 9.19
CA ILE A 508 -10.05 19.11 7.93
C ILE A 508 -9.78 17.64 7.59
N GLN A 509 -10.13 17.22 6.37
CA GLN A 509 -10.19 15.82 5.97
C GLN A 509 -9.40 15.52 4.69
N GLY A 510 -8.39 14.66 4.81
CA GLY A 510 -7.63 14.07 3.70
C GLY A 510 -7.51 12.56 3.85
N HIS A 511 -6.95 11.90 2.82
CA HIS A 511 -6.82 10.44 2.81
C HIS A 511 -5.76 9.96 3.81
N SER A 512 -6.09 8.90 4.55
CA SER A 512 -5.14 8.02 5.24
C SER A 512 -5.63 6.57 5.10
N PRO A 513 -4.74 5.58 4.88
CA PRO A 513 -5.10 4.16 4.90
C PRO A 513 -5.66 3.67 6.25
N GLN A 514 -5.36 4.39 7.33
CA GLN A 514 -5.81 4.07 8.69
C GLN A 514 -7.21 4.61 9.01
N THR A 515 -7.75 5.56 8.22
CA THR A 515 -8.97 6.30 8.57
C THR A 515 -10.16 5.39 8.82
N GLY A 516 -10.54 5.25 10.08
CA GLY A 516 -11.53 4.28 10.55
C GLY A 516 -12.89 4.89 10.93
N TRP A 517 -13.83 4.01 11.28
CA TRP A 517 -15.16 4.41 11.79
C TRP A 517 -15.10 5.38 12.98
N ALA A 518 -14.09 5.24 13.84
CA ALA A 518 -13.92 6.09 15.02
C ALA A 518 -13.63 7.55 14.63
N GLU A 519 -12.65 7.78 13.74
CA GLU A 519 -12.30 9.12 13.25
C GLU A 519 -13.45 9.77 12.46
N LEU A 520 -14.12 9.01 11.58
CA LEU A 520 -15.31 9.51 10.88
C LEU A 520 -16.46 9.87 11.83
N SER A 521 -16.55 9.21 13.00
CA SER A 521 -17.52 9.55 14.04
C SER A 521 -17.14 10.83 14.80
N GLU A 522 -15.86 11.01 15.14
CA GLU A 522 -15.38 12.27 15.73
C GLU A 522 -15.54 13.45 14.74
N ALA A 523 -15.29 13.23 13.44
CA ALA A 523 -15.59 14.20 12.39
C ALA A 523 -17.07 14.60 12.39
N ALA A 524 -17.98 13.61 12.33
CA ALA A 524 -19.41 13.86 12.33
C ALA A 524 -19.89 14.61 13.59
N LEU A 525 -19.39 14.23 14.77
CA LEU A 525 -19.71 14.91 16.04
C LEU A 525 -19.25 16.38 16.06
N ALA A 526 -18.04 16.68 15.57
CA ALA A 526 -17.55 18.04 15.47
C ALA A 526 -18.34 18.88 14.44
N ILE A 527 -18.65 18.29 13.28
CA ILE A 527 -19.44 18.92 12.21
C ILE A 527 -20.88 19.19 12.69
N ASP A 528 -21.47 18.31 13.50
CA ASP A 528 -22.79 18.53 14.11
C ASP A 528 -22.80 19.51 15.29
N ALA A 529 -21.68 19.64 16.01
CA ALA A 529 -21.45 20.75 16.94
C ALA A 529 -21.25 22.12 16.24
N GLY A 530 -21.12 22.14 14.90
CA GLY A 530 -21.05 23.36 14.09
C GLY A 530 -19.64 23.74 13.60
N ALA A 531 -18.66 22.83 13.65
CA ALA A 531 -17.34 23.05 13.09
C ALA A 531 -17.39 23.24 11.56
N LEU A 532 -16.58 24.16 11.03
CA LEU A 532 -16.36 24.32 9.59
C LEU A 532 -15.74 23.04 9.00
N TRP A 533 -16.27 22.51 7.91
CA TRP A 533 -15.70 21.30 7.29
C TRP A 533 -14.95 21.65 6.00
N ILE A 534 -13.69 21.21 5.92
CA ILE A 534 -12.84 21.31 4.74
C ILE A 534 -12.37 19.91 4.33
N ALA A 535 -12.47 19.59 3.04
CA ALA A 535 -11.91 18.38 2.43
C ALA A 535 -10.75 18.74 1.50
N CYS A 536 -9.65 18.01 1.60
CA CYS A 536 -8.48 18.22 0.75
C CYS A 536 -8.80 17.87 -0.71
N ASN A 537 -9.50 16.77 -0.95
CA ASN A 537 -10.11 16.43 -2.23
C ASN A 537 -11.41 15.63 -2.01
N THR A 538 -12.19 15.45 -3.07
CA THR A 538 -13.40 14.60 -3.10
C THR A 538 -13.26 13.41 -4.03
N ASP A 539 -12.04 12.90 -4.22
CA ASP A 539 -11.76 11.78 -5.12
C ASP A 539 -12.36 10.48 -4.59
N ALA A 540 -13.36 9.94 -5.29
CA ALA A 540 -14.10 8.77 -4.85
C ALA A 540 -13.23 7.51 -4.75
N THR A 541 -12.22 7.39 -5.62
CA THR A 541 -11.31 6.24 -5.70
C THR A 541 -9.85 6.63 -5.75
N LEU A 542 -8.98 5.84 -5.13
CA LEU A 542 -7.52 5.92 -5.27
C LEU A 542 -7.03 4.81 -6.24
N PRO A 543 -6.19 5.12 -7.24
CA PRO A 543 -5.57 4.09 -8.09
C PRO A 543 -4.65 3.16 -7.29
N SER A 544 -4.56 1.89 -7.70
CA SER A 544 -3.54 0.94 -7.23
C SER A 544 -3.41 -0.23 -8.22
N GLU A 545 -2.34 -1.02 -8.08
CA GLU A 545 -2.13 -2.26 -8.83
C GLU A 545 -3.22 -3.32 -8.55
N ARG A 546 -3.86 -3.26 -7.37
CA ARG A 546 -5.04 -4.08 -6.99
C ARG A 546 -6.34 -3.57 -7.63
N GLY A 547 -6.31 -2.49 -8.41
CA GLY A 547 -7.46 -1.78 -8.96
C GLY A 547 -7.85 -0.53 -8.14
N LYS A 548 -9.06 -0.02 -8.37
CA LYS A 548 -9.57 1.20 -7.71
C LYS A 548 -9.91 0.93 -6.23
N LEU A 549 -9.15 1.55 -5.32
CA LEU A 549 -9.37 1.54 -3.87
C LEU A 549 -10.29 2.69 -3.44
N VAL A 550 -10.64 2.74 -2.15
CA VAL A 550 -11.48 3.79 -1.55
C VAL A 550 -10.67 5.09 -1.41
N GLY A 551 -11.07 6.14 -2.13
CA GLY A 551 -10.46 7.48 -2.04
C GLY A 551 -11.10 8.37 -0.96
N ASN A 552 -10.54 9.55 -0.72
CA ASN A 552 -11.03 10.47 0.31
C ASN A 552 -12.49 10.90 0.08
N GLY A 553 -12.92 11.06 -1.18
CA GLY A 553 -14.29 11.39 -1.55
C GLY A 553 -15.33 10.37 -1.06
N SER A 554 -14.98 9.09 -1.02
CA SER A 554 -15.85 8.06 -0.45
C SER A 554 -15.97 8.17 1.08
N MET A 555 -14.89 8.60 1.76
CA MET A 555 -14.89 8.85 3.21
C MET A 555 -15.60 10.16 3.56
N VAL A 556 -15.49 11.18 2.70
CA VAL A 556 -16.28 12.42 2.75
C VAL A 556 -17.77 12.10 2.56
N ALA A 557 -18.13 11.29 1.56
CA ALA A 557 -19.52 10.88 1.32
C ALA A 557 -20.15 10.16 2.53
N ALA A 558 -19.38 9.36 3.27
CA ALA A 558 -19.84 8.74 4.51
C ALA A 558 -20.19 9.77 5.60
N VAL A 559 -19.33 10.77 5.82
CA VAL A 559 -19.55 11.86 6.79
C VAL A 559 -20.68 12.81 6.34
N ALA A 560 -20.78 13.10 5.04
CA ALA A 560 -21.85 13.90 4.46
C ALA A 560 -23.22 13.22 4.63
N ASN A 561 -23.30 11.91 4.40
CA ASN A 561 -24.50 11.11 4.63
C ASN A 561 -24.87 11.02 6.13
N ALA A 562 -23.88 11.02 7.04
CA ALA A 562 -24.14 10.99 8.48
C ALA A 562 -24.64 12.34 9.04
N THR A 563 -24.13 13.46 8.53
CA THR A 563 -24.37 14.82 9.07
C THR A 563 -25.37 15.66 8.26
N GLY A 564 -25.69 15.25 7.03
CA GLY A 564 -26.48 16.02 6.07
C GLY A 564 -25.79 17.29 5.53
N LYS A 565 -24.48 17.43 5.74
CA LYS A 565 -23.68 18.61 5.35
C LYS A 565 -22.70 18.26 4.22
N GLN A 566 -21.99 19.27 3.73
CA GLN A 566 -20.95 19.15 2.70
C GLN A 566 -19.72 19.98 3.11
N PRO A 567 -18.50 19.58 2.72
CA PRO A 567 -17.28 20.34 2.99
C PRO A 567 -17.09 21.49 1.98
N LEU A 568 -16.24 22.45 2.34
CA LEU A 568 -15.48 23.21 1.34
C LEU A 568 -14.37 22.31 0.79
N VAL A 569 -14.22 22.23 -0.53
CA VAL A 569 -13.16 21.44 -1.18
C VAL A 569 -12.00 22.36 -1.57
N ALA A 570 -10.77 21.98 -1.24
CA ALA A 570 -9.58 22.78 -1.55
C ALA A 570 -8.86 22.33 -2.84
N GLY A 571 -8.77 21.02 -3.05
CA GLY A 571 -8.16 20.40 -4.22
C GLY A 571 -9.04 20.40 -5.46
N LYS A 572 -8.46 19.99 -6.58
CA LYS A 572 -9.10 19.91 -7.91
C LYS A 572 -10.40 19.09 -7.85
N PRO A 573 -11.48 19.50 -8.53
CA PRO A 573 -11.57 20.64 -9.46
C PRO A 573 -11.76 22.01 -8.79
N ALA A 574 -11.75 22.12 -7.46
CA ALA A 574 -11.96 23.40 -6.80
C ALA A 574 -10.80 24.37 -7.04
N ALA A 575 -11.14 25.65 -7.18
CA ALA A 575 -10.21 26.72 -7.50
C ALA A 575 -9.02 26.96 -6.53
N PRO A 576 -9.09 26.70 -5.20
CA PRO A 576 -8.00 27.08 -4.28
C PRO A 576 -6.63 26.48 -4.64
N LEU A 577 -6.55 25.17 -4.88
CA LEU A 577 -5.29 24.51 -5.25
C LEU A 577 -4.75 25.01 -6.60
N MET A 578 -5.62 25.27 -7.56
CA MET A 578 -5.21 25.76 -8.88
C MET A 578 -4.74 27.23 -8.81
N ALA A 579 -5.43 28.07 -8.03
CA ALA A 579 -5.01 29.43 -7.72
C ALA A 579 -3.67 29.47 -6.96
N ASP A 580 -3.44 28.54 -6.03
CA ASP A 580 -2.17 28.37 -5.33
C ASP A 580 -1.02 28.00 -6.28
N ALA A 581 -1.28 27.15 -7.27
CA ALA A 581 -0.31 26.78 -8.31
C ALA A 581 0.00 27.94 -9.28
N ILE A 582 -1.01 28.71 -9.68
CA ILE A 582 -0.84 29.95 -10.47
C ILE A 582 -0.02 30.98 -9.68
N ALA A 583 -0.36 31.23 -8.41
CA ALA A 583 0.34 32.18 -7.55
C ALA A 583 1.79 31.76 -7.24
N ARG A 584 2.05 30.45 -7.11
CA ARG A 584 3.40 29.90 -6.90
C ARG A 584 4.25 29.94 -8.17
N SER A 585 3.67 29.64 -9.33
CA SER A 585 4.38 29.68 -10.61
C SER A 585 4.71 31.09 -11.10
N ARG A 586 3.85 32.08 -10.80
CA ARG A 586 3.97 33.48 -11.31
C ARG A 586 3.95 33.57 -12.84
N ALA A 587 3.47 32.52 -13.49
CA ALA A 587 3.36 32.37 -14.92
C ALA A 587 2.34 33.35 -15.52
N THR A 588 2.57 33.79 -16.75
CA THR A 588 1.61 34.61 -17.51
C THR A 588 0.71 33.75 -18.40
N ARG A 589 1.18 32.56 -18.77
CA ARG A 589 0.55 31.56 -19.62
C ARG A 589 0.87 30.15 -19.08
N PRO A 590 0.40 29.78 -17.88
CA PRO A 590 0.50 28.40 -17.40
C PRO A 590 -0.45 27.49 -18.18
N LEU A 591 0.00 26.27 -18.47
CA LEU A 591 -0.79 25.19 -19.07
C LEU A 591 -1.09 24.12 -18.02
N VAL A 592 -2.34 23.73 -17.85
CA VAL A 592 -2.68 22.56 -17.01
C VAL A 592 -2.52 21.28 -17.82
N VAL A 593 -1.86 20.27 -17.26
CA VAL A 593 -1.63 18.97 -17.91
C VAL A 593 -2.02 17.87 -16.93
N GLY A 594 -2.97 17.01 -17.31
CA GLY A 594 -3.51 15.96 -16.45
C GLY A 594 -4.26 14.88 -17.22
N ASP A 595 -4.61 13.78 -16.56
CA ASP A 595 -5.34 12.64 -17.14
C ASP A 595 -6.82 12.58 -16.69
N ARG A 596 -7.27 13.54 -15.88
CA ARG A 596 -8.64 13.56 -15.34
C ARG A 596 -9.47 14.76 -15.78
N LEU A 597 -10.53 14.43 -16.52
CA LEU A 597 -11.60 15.35 -16.91
C LEU A 597 -12.24 16.01 -15.69
N ASP A 598 -12.56 15.21 -14.66
CA ASP A 598 -13.31 15.59 -13.46
C ASP A 598 -12.47 16.28 -12.36
N THR A 599 -11.17 16.46 -12.56
CA THR A 599 -10.30 17.22 -11.64
C THR A 599 -9.43 18.23 -12.37
N ASP A 600 -8.63 17.79 -13.34
CA ASP A 600 -7.57 18.61 -13.92
C ASP A 600 -8.14 19.57 -14.94
N ILE A 601 -9.00 19.05 -15.82
CA ILE A 601 -9.60 19.82 -16.91
C ILE A 601 -10.71 20.72 -16.37
N GLU A 602 -11.60 20.20 -15.52
CA GLU A 602 -12.62 21.03 -14.83
C GLU A 602 -11.97 22.09 -13.94
N GLY A 603 -10.89 21.73 -13.23
CA GLY A 603 -10.12 22.69 -12.42
C GLY A 603 -9.44 23.78 -13.26
N ALA A 604 -8.95 23.46 -14.45
CA ALA A 604 -8.40 24.44 -15.39
C ALA A 604 -9.48 25.36 -15.96
N HIS A 605 -10.62 24.79 -16.38
CA HIS A 605 -11.78 25.52 -16.86
C HIS A 605 -12.33 26.49 -15.80
N ALA A 606 -12.42 26.05 -14.53
CA ALA A 606 -12.89 26.86 -13.40
C ALA A 606 -12.03 28.10 -13.11
N VAL A 607 -10.76 28.12 -13.53
CA VAL A 607 -9.87 29.30 -13.42
C VAL A 607 -9.61 29.99 -14.76
N GLY A 608 -10.14 29.47 -15.87
CA GLY A 608 -9.96 30.02 -17.22
C GLY A 608 -8.57 29.80 -17.82
N LEU A 609 -7.90 28.69 -17.51
CA LEU A 609 -6.63 28.28 -18.13
C LEU A 609 -6.84 27.31 -19.30
N ASP A 610 -5.93 27.35 -20.26
CA ASP A 610 -5.79 26.29 -21.26
C ASP A 610 -5.32 24.98 -20.60
N SER A 611 -5.76 23.85 -21.16
CA SER A 611 -5.52 22.53 -20.58
C SER A 611 -5.26 21.43 -21.62
N VAL A 612 -4.47 20.44 -21.23
CA VAL A 612 -4.14 19.23 -21.99
C VAL A 612 -4.63 18.01 -21.23
N LEU A 613 -5.46 17.18 -21.89
CA LEU A 613 -5.71 15.82 -21.43
C LEU A 613 -4.63 14.88 -21.99
N VAL A 614 -3.94 14.15 -21.12
CA VAL A 614 -3.11 12.99 -21.48
C VAL A 614 -3.91 11.69 -21.35
N LEU A 615 -3.71 10.74 -22.25
CA LEU A 615 -4.46 9.47 -22.28
C LEU A 615 -3.74 8.31 -21.56
N THR A 616 -2.84 8.63 -20.63
CA THR A 616 -2.04 7.65 -19.86
C THR A 616 -2.68 7.17 -18.55
N GLY A 617 -3.71 7.86 -18.06
CA GLY A 617 -4.29 7.62 -16.73
C GLY A 617 -5.78 7.22 -16.76
N VAL A 618 -6.62 7.98 -16.04
CA VAL A 618 -7.98 7.57 -15.68
C VAL A 618 -9.02 7.85 -16.78
N SER A 619 -8.94 8.97 -17.50
CA SER A 619 -9.93 9.32 -18.54
C SER A 619 -9.53 8.72 -19.89
N SER A 620 -10.45 8.00 -20.53
CA SER A 620 -10.24 7.48 -21.87
C SER A 620 -10.71 8.46 -22.95
N ALA A 621 -10.31 8.19 -24.20
CA ALA A 621 -10.88 8.87 -25.36
C ALA A 621 -12.41 8.72 -25.46
N THR A 622 -13.02 7.68 -24.87
CA THR A 622 -14.49 7.56 -24.81
C THR A 622 -15.09 8.56 -23.83
N ASP A 623 -14.45 8.79 -22.69
CA ASP A 623 -14.91 9.75 -21.68
C ASP A 623 -14.77 11.19 -22.21
N LEU A 624 -13.69 11.49 -22.94
CA LEU A 624 -13.49 12.77 -23.64
C LEU A 624 -14.63 13.08 -24.63
N LEU A 625 -15.05 12.12 -25.46
CA LEU A 625 -16.17 12.32 -26.39
C LEU A 625 -17.50 12.58 -25.67
N ASN A 626 -17.64 12.13 -24.43
CA ASN A 626 -18.82 12.33 -23.59
C ASN A 626 -18.71 13.54 -22.64
N ALA A 627 -17.61 14.29 -22.67
CA ALA A 627 -17.33 15.34 -21.69
C ALA A 627 -18.36 16.49 -21.71
N PRO A 628 -18.97 16.85 -20.56
CA PRO A 628 -19.78 18.06 -20.44
C PRO A 628 -18.92 19.32 -20.64
N PRO A 629 -19.50 20.48 -21.03
CA PRO A 629 -18.76 21.68 -21.40
C PRO A 629 -17.62 22.09 -20.45
N GLU A 630 -17.88 22.00 -19.16
CA GLU A 630 -16.95 22.31 -18.06
C GLU A 630 -15.73 21.38 -17.96
N GLN A 631 -15.78 20.19 -18.58
CA GLN A 631 -14.74 19.17 -18.57
C GLN A 631 -14.01 19.04 -19.91
N ARG A 632 -14.19 19.98 -20.85
CA ARG A 632 -13.61 19.90 -22.21
C ARG A 632 -12.22 20.56 -22.27
N PRO A 633 -11.14 19.80 -22.55
CA PRO A 633 -9.79 20.38 -22.61
C PRO A 633 -9.55 21.17 -23.90
N THR A 634 -8.55 22.06 -23.88
CA THR A 634 -8.10 22.78 -25.10
C THR A 634 -7.34 21.85 -26.06
N TYR A 635 -6.61 20.87 -25.52
CA TYR A 635 -5.77 19.92 -26.25
C TYR A 635 -5.98 18.49 -25.73
N VAL A 636 -5.77 17.50 -26.59
CA VAL A 636 -5.65 16.09 -26.17
C VAL A 636 -4.43 15.45 -26.82
N VAL A 637 -3.69 14.66 -26.04
CA VAL A 637 -2.47 13.98 -26.47
C VAL A 637 -2.39 12.54 -25.94
N GLY A 638 -1.56 11.70 -26.56
CA GLY A 638 -1.38 10.32 -26.12
C GLY A 638 -0.65 10.22 -24.79
N ASN A 639 0.45 10.96 -24.63
CA ASN A 639 1.27 11.04 -23.42
C ASN A 639 2.14 12.33 -23.47
N LEU A 640 3.00 12.54 -22.46
CA LEU A 640 3.82 13.77 -22.37
C LEU A 640 4.76 14.02 -23.58
N THR A 641 5.25 13.00 -24.29
CA THR A 641 6.14 13.21 -25.46
C THR A 641 5.47 14.03 -26.58
N ASP A 642 4.15 14.09 -26.59
CA ASP A 642 3.35 14.84 -27.54
C ASP A 642 3.27 16.35 -27.20
N LEU A 643 3.81 16.79 -26.05
CA LEU A 643 4.03 18.22 -25.76
C LEU A 643 4.98 18.87 -26.79
N PHE A 644 5.76 18.07 -27.51
CA PHE A 644 6.59 18.50 -28.65
C PHE A 644 5.86 18.53 -30.00
N ALA A 645 4.64 18.00 -30.10
CA ALA A 645 3.84 18.09 -31.32
C ALA A 645 3.46 19.54 -31.62
N ALA A 646 3.32 19.88 -32.90
CA ALA A 646 2.80 21.18 -33.33
C ALA A 646 1.44 21.42 -32.67
N ALA A 647 1.30 22.54 -31.94
CA ALA A 647 0.19 22.69 -31.01
C ALA A 647 -1.18 22.64 -31.69
N ASP A 648 -1.25 23.08 -32.95
CA ASP A 648 -2.49 23.10 -33.72
C ASP A 648 -2.90 21.70 -34.21
N THR A 649 -1.99 20.72 -34.33
CA THR A 649 -2.31 19.30 -34.59
C THR A 649 -3.07 18.66 -33.43
N VAL A 650 -2.70 19.00 -32.19
CA VAL A 650 -3.25 18.41 -30.96
C VAL A 650 -4.35 19.26 -30.31
N ARG A 651 -4.67 20.42 -30.90
CA ARG A 651 -5.75 21.32 -30.45
C ARG A 651 -7.11 20.80 -30.89
N ILE A 652 -8.07 20.82 -29.98
CA ILE A 652 -9.45 20.43 -30.28
C ILE A 652 -10.11 21.53 -31.13
N GLY A 653 -10.60 21.13 -32.31
CA GLY A 653 -11.06 22.04 -33.35
C GLY A 653 -11.37 21.31 -34.66
N ALA A 654 -11.69 22.07 -35.72
CA ALA A 654 -11.81 21.52 -37.07
C ALA A 654 -10.42 21.22 -37.67
N HIS A 655 -10.28 20.08 -38.34
CA HIS A 655 -9.03 19.64 -38.99
C HIS A 655 -9.29 19.22 -40.44
N ASP A 656 -8.70 19.92 -41.40
CA ASP A 656 -8.79 19.62 -42.85
C ASP A 656 -8.33 18.20 -43.23
N GLY A 657 -7.65 17.50 -42.33
CA GLY A 657 -7.23 16.10 -42.47
C GLY A 657 -8.36 15.08 -42.36
N TRP A 658 -9.51 15.44 -41.77
CA TRP A 658 -10.57 14.52 -41.38
C TRP A 658 -11.96 15.04 -41.75
N ASP A 659 -12.73 14.20 -42.45
CA ASP A 659 -14.17 14.41 -42.70
C ASP A 659 -14.95 13.60 -41.66
N VAL A 660 -15.72 14.29 -40.80
CA VAL A 660 -16.47 13.70 -39.70
C VAL A 660 -17.96 13.98 -39.91
N ALA A 661 -18.69 12.98 -40.38
CA ALA A 661 -20.10 13.07 -40.72
C ALA A 661 -20.98 12.40 -39.65
N ILE A 662 -21.94 13.15 -39.10
CA ILE A 662 -22.83 12.69 -38.02
C ILE A 662 -24.22 12.42 -38.59
N ASN A 663 -24.79 11.26 -38.29
CA ASN A 663 -26.11 10.83 -38.78
C ASN A 663 -26.88 10.11 -37.68
N GLY A 664 -27.71 10.86 -36.95
CA GLY A 664 -28.27 10.40 -35.68
C GLY A 664 -27.14 10.14 -34.69
N THR A 665 -27.13 8.96 -34.08
CA THR A 665 -26.15 8.54 -33.07
C THR A 665 -24.86 7.96 -33.66
N VAL A 666 -24.77 7.83 -35.00
CA VAL A 666 -23.60 7.27 -35.70
C VAL A 666 -22.72 8.39 -36.26
N VAL A 667 -21.45 8.38 -35.84
CA VAL A 667 -20.40 9.31 -36.27
C VAL A 667 -19.43 8.58 -37.20
N THR A 668 -19.40 8.98 -38.47
CA THR A 668 -18.54 8.38 -39.50
C THR A 668 -17.32 9.26 -39.74
N VAL A 669 -16.12 8.75 -39.45
CA VAL A 669 -14.84 9.41 -39.70
C VAL A 669 -14.25 8.93 -41.03
N ARG A 670 -13.59 9.84 -41.76
CA ARG A 670 -12.87 9.55 -43.02
C ARG A 670 -11.61 10.41 -43.10
N SER A 671 -10.54 9.88 -43.69
CA SER A 671 -9.35 10.67 -44.00
C SER A 671 -9.53 11.44 -45.32
N THR A 672 -9.07 12.69 -45.36
CA THR A 672 -8.95 13.46 -46.62
C THR A 672 -7.64 13.19 -47.37
N GLY A 673 -6.82 12.26 -46.87
CA GLY A 673 -5.45 12.01 -47.34
C GLY A 673 -4.42 13.02 -46.81
N ARG A 674 -4.80 13.83 -45.81
CA ARG A 674 -3.93 14.84 -45.17
C ARG A 674 -3.89 14.78 -43.64
N GLY A 675 -4.69 13.93 -43.00
CA GLY A 675 -4.77 13.84 -41.55
C GLY A 675 -3.55 13.15 -40.94
N GLU A 676 -2.85 13.85 -40.04
CA GLU A 676 -1.89 13.22 -39.13
C GLU A 676 -2.66 12.38 -38.10
N PRO A 677 -2.28 11.13 -37.78
CA PRO A 677 -3.04 10.28 -36.85
C PRO A 677 -3.36 10.93 -35.50
N ARG A 678 -2.46 11.80 -34.99
CA ARG A 678 -2.62 12.55 -33.73
C ARG A 678 -3.79 13.55 -33.75
N SER A 679 -4.15 14.07 -34.94
CA SER A 679 -5.25 15.03 -35.11
C SER A 679 -6.65 14.39 -35.19
N VAL A 680 -6.77 13.05 -35.28
CA VAL A 680 -8.07 12.38 -35.44
C VAL A 680 -8.99 12.56 -34.22
N LEU A 681 -8.44 12.47 -33.01
CA LEU A 681 -9.22 12.58 -31.77
C LEU A 681 -9.60 14.03 -31.45
N PRO A 682 -8.69 15.03 -31.59
CA PRO A 682 -9.08 16.44 -31.56
C PRO A 682 -10.18 16.82 -32.56
N ALA A 683 -10.14 16.28 -33.79
CA ALA A 683 -11.17 16.52 -34.80
C ALA A 683 -12.52 15.86 -34.43
N LEU A 684 -12.47 14.61 -33.97
CA LEU A 684 -13.65 13.84 -33.57
C LEU A 684 -14.33 14.44 -32.34
N ALA A 685 -13.57 14.81 -31.31
CA ALA A 685 -14.09 15.47 -30.11
C ALA A 685 -14.80 16.78 -30.45
N TRP A 686 -14.17 17.64 -31.25
CA TRP A 686 -14.77 18.89 -31.70
C TRP A 686 -16.10 18.68 -32.44
N ALA A 687 -16.17 17.73 -33.37
CA ALA A 687 -17.37 17.44 -34.13
C ALA A 687 -18.49 16.86 -33.25
N VAL A 688 -18.16 15.92 -32.36
CA VAL A 688 -19.10 15.30 -31.41
C VAL A 688 -19.69 16.34 -30.46
N TRP A 689 -18.85 17.18 -29.84
CA TRP A 689 -19.30 18.21 -28.91
C TRP A 689 -20.14 19.28 -29.62
N SER A 690 -19.75 19.72 -30.82
CA SER A 690 -20.52 20.71 -31.58
C SER A 690 -21.94 20.20 -31.87
N ALA A 691 -22.07 18.94 -32.29
CA ALA A 691 -23.39 18.34 -32.54
C ALA A 691 -24.19 18.04 -31.25
N ALA A 692 -23.53 17.73 -30.13
CA ALA A 692 -24.19 17.56 -28.85
C ALA A 692 -24.73 18.88 -28.30
N ASP A 693 -23.95 19.96 -28.39
CA ASP A 693 -24.33 21.31 -27.95
C ASP A 693 -25.45 21.90 -28.82
N GLU A 694 -25.49 21.58 -30.12
CA GLU A 694 -26.61 21.90 -31.02
C GLU A 694 -27.85 21.01 -30.80
N GLY A 695 -27.77 19.97 -29.95
CA GLY A 695 -28.85 19.00 -29.72
C GLY A 695 -29.11 18.05 -30.89
N ALA A 696 -28.15 17.93 -31.82
CA ALA A 696 -28.22 17.08 -33.01
C ALA A 696 -27.71 15.64 -32.76
N LEU A 697 -27.03 15.40 -31.63
CA LEU A 697 -26.44 14.11 -31.25
C LEU A 697 -26.79 13.76 -29.79
N ASP A 698 -27.35 12.56 -29.57
CA ASP A 698 -27.48 11.97 -28.24
C ASP A 698 -26.21 11.15 -27.93
N LEU A 699 -25.48 11.57 -26.89
CA LEU A 699 -24.22 10.94 -26.48
C LEU A 699 -24.43 9.54 -25.87
N SER A 700 -25.61 9.24 -25.34
CA SER A 700 -25.88 7.97 -24.64
C SER A 700 -25.94 6.74 -25.56
N GLU A 701 -26.11 6.95 -26.86
CA GLU A 701 -26.06 5.92 -27.91
C GLU A 701 -24.89 6.12 -28.90
N LEU A 702 -23.91 6.98 -28.57
CA LEU A 702 -22.81 7.36 -29.46
C LEU A 702 -22.04 6.16 -30.02
N SER A 703 -22.01 6.06 -31.35
CA SER A 703 -21.28 5.02 -32.09
C SER A 703 -20.35 5.65 -33.12
N VAL A 704 -19.04 5.39 -33.02
CA VAL A 704 -18.05 5.85 -34.00
C VAL A 704 -17.75 4.75 -35.01
N THR A 705 -17.61 5.08 -36.29
CA THR A 705 -17.28 4.12 -37.35
C THR A 705 -16.48 4.79 -38.49
N SER A 706 -15.94 4.00 -39.40
CA SER A 706 -15.28 4.46 -40.63
C SER A 706 -15.47 3.41 -41.74
N PRO A 707 -15.69 3.81 -43.00
CA PRO A 707 -15.71 2.90 -44.15
C PRO A 707 -14.29 2.47 -44.60
N ASP A 708 -13.25 3.06 -44.01
CA ASP A 708 -11.83 2.86 -44.28
C ASP A 708 -11.18 2.11 -43.11
N SER A 709 -10.53 0.98 -43.41
CA SER A 709 -9.86 0.09 -42.44
C SER A 709 -8.67 0.73 -41.74
N ASP A 710 -8.00 1.66 -42.40
CA ASP A 710 -6.77 2.25 -41.92
C ASP A 710 -7.12 3.39 -40.95
N VAL A 711 -8.21 4.11 -41.23
CA VAL A 711 -8.86 5.05 -40.31
C VAL A 711 -9.48 4.33 -39.10
N LEU A 712 -10.11 3.15 -39.28
CA LEU A 712 -10.54 2.32 -38.15
C LEU A 712 -9.36 1.93 -37.26
N SER A 713 -8.24 1.54 -37.85
CA SER A 713 -7.02 1.17 -37.11
C SER A 713 -6.41 2.36 -36.37
N VAL A 714 -6.46 3.57 -36.95
CA VAL A 714 -6.04 4.82 -36.31
C VAL A 714 -6.97 5.21 -35.15
N LEU A 715 -8.29 5.04 -35.29
CA LEU A 715 -9.26 5.27 -34.20
C LEU A 715 -9.06 4.28 -33.04
N GLU A 716 -8.89 2.99 -33.34
CA GLU A 716 -8.60 1.95 -32.35
C GLU A 716 -7.27 2.25 -31.61
N ALA A 717 -6.25 2.75 -32.31
CA ALA A 717 -4.95 3.12 -31.73
C ALA A 717 -4.99 4.35 -30.80
N VAL A 718 -5.94 5.28 -30.99
CA VAL A 718 -6.17 6.41 -30.05
C VAL A 718 -7.25 6.08 -28.99
N GLY A 719 -7.60 4.81 -28.82
CA GLY A 719 -8.51 4.35 -27.76
C GLY A 719 -10.00 4.55 -28.06
N VAL A 720 -10.38 4.92 -29.29
CA VAL A 720 -11.79 5.04 -29.70
C VAL A 720 -12.31 3.67 -30.14
N LYS A 721 -13.35 3.19 -29.47
CA LYS A 721 -14.00 1.89 -29.77
C LYS A 721 -14.88 2.02 -31.02
N ALA A 722 -14.27 1.97 -32.18
CA ALA A 722 -14.97 2.05 -33.45
C ALA A 722 -15.74 0.75 -33.79
N VAL A 723 -16.92 0.88 -34.38
CA VAL A 723 -17.74 -0.22 -34.90
C VAL A 723 -17.36 -0.46 -36.37
N ARG A 724 -17.23 -1.74 -36.73
CA ARG A 724 -16.83 -2.25 -38.06
C ARG A 724 -18.01 -2.85 -38.82
#